data_AF-A0A5C6X846-F1
#
_entry.id   AF-A0A5C6X846-F1
#
_cell.length_a   1.000
_cell.length_b   1.000
_cell.length_c   1.000
_cell.angle_alpha   90.00
_cell.angle_beta   90.00
_cell.angle_gamma   90.00
#
_symmetry.space_group_name_H-M   'P 1'
#
loop_
_entity.id
_entity.type
_entity.pdbx_description
1 polymer ?
#
loop_
_entity_poly.entity_id
_entity_poly.type
_entity_poly.pdbx_seq_one_letter_code
_entity_poly.pdbx_strand_id
1 'polypeptide(L)'
;MEYHDGAQAPYQGHLGRTAQTSVLISSAAGPVFPASVYTGINTQTHPELRQRLIEGTLNVVECPFDEGRTYDLAISVIYHDEKRRLFVLVIPETLRHEEFKRRSALLEELAREREVLPNYVRNFHTIFEPARLIALEEAADRAAEAGQSQAPTPQDSSEVGEATVITAVPSAGPSEAEEALKAELDALKSEIAGQRESLEEARAQLERAQHELENSQNTFEEEQEAIARDREQLNEVASRVERDSARVQETRARLEEERTRLEEERAMLEEARRALQVQELNLEQERLRLEQGAQSSNAEEATQVVTDDQFIEVMNPASAPTPPGAAADSAERARRPEPSRHQLARATPAELPEDFDAVAGGELVFVRESSDLVQVGYSLSDERVATFDDAAEVRFFFQLHDVAGVPVMALTLAAFDDAGDLLDAVAAPLADVDDHERAVLDTLARDQHLSLVIYGKDASPAISWEGGAPIAANIAWARERARAWREAFKGDDSEARAAIALGEVELVGQMRHPFVDGRFSRIDSASEALLAAGVVGYWSRSEQVAYLIGNRAFPLSHFREIQKRVARQALNWGIALGDELQQVAIDESIITDRISLTQRLLASFAELCVGVRPNDLDPLQQWENWDALIQLAQSHGVTPEPDVLELAELSLKRAQDYEEMLDAEDDSVEAEAIDLDDDEVLEIVEESEVDLDAMIIEHTVPASGTTYFLVDTTLIEELPAMEKAKRKDLHSRLGDPAGRLEVAQVLVERYSPDALSEVLEESEKMSSAERDALARFMEARADRLTAHLSNLLPTSGAAATLIIARTLVKAGHAEAIDALLKALGDEHQRGNPDELAGVLAGFGDALVDPLSRAIKSSPEDEHLALALAHLDAARPGTLDSLASDRSKHLRRAAKRARQLAG
;
A
#
# COMPACT_ATOMS: atom_id res chain seq x y z
N MET A 1 3.31 25.06 27.64
CA MET A 1 4.57 25.05 28.41
C MET A 1 5.42 26.20 27.89
N GLU A 2 5.36 27.38 28.53
CA GLU A 2 6.28 28.47 28.20
C GLU A 2 7.68 28.04 28.61
N TYR A 3 8.50 27.66 27.64
CA TYR A 3 9.91 27.39 27.89
C TYR A 3 10.58 28.71 28.24
N HIS A 4 10.90 28.89 29.52
CA HIS A 4 11.72 30.02 29.96
C HIS A 4 13.01 30.07 29.15
N ASP A 5 13.27 31.23 28.55
CA ASP A 5 14.42 31.58 27.72
C ASP A 5 15.71 31.71 28.56
N GLY A 6 15.91 30.77 29.49
CA GLY A 6 17.16 30.59 30.20
C GLY A 6 18.22 30.15 29.20
N ALA A 7 19.43 30.69 29.31
CA ALA A 7 20.54 30.43 28.40
C ALA A 7 20.80 28.91 28.25
N GLN A 8 20.24 28.32 27.20
CA GLN A 8 20.43 26.91 26.88
C GLN A 8 21.93 26.64 26.63
N ALA A 9 22.42 25.53 27.16
CA ALA A 9 23.78 25.06 26.90
C ALA A 9 23.99 24.85 25.39
N PRO A 10 25.21 25.10 24.86
CA PRO A 10 25.51 24.78 23.47
C PRO A 10 25.37 23.27 23.23
N TYR A 11 24.89 22.91 22.05
CA TYR A 11 24.72 21.50 21.65
C TYR A 11 26.07 20.79 21.56
N GLN A 12 26.21 19.62 22.19
CA GLN A 12 27.46 18.85 22.25
C GLN A 12 27.38 17.48 21.56
N GLY A 13 26.22 17.17 20.97
CA GLY A 13 25.93 15.90 20.29
C GLY A 13 26.79 15.69 19.05
N HIS A 14 26.77 14.47 18.52
CA HIS A 14 27.72 14.07 17.47
C HIS A 14 27.56 14.87 16.17
N LEU A 15 26.32 15.23 15.81
CA LEU A 15 26.02 16.09 14.66
C LEU A 15 26.53 17.53 14.80
N GLY A 16 26.81 17.96 16.03
CA GLY A 16 27.40 19.27 16.32
C GLY A 16 28.92 19.31 16.18
N ARG A 17 29.57 18.20 15.81
CA ARG A 17 31.02 18.08 15.69
C ARG A 17 31.46 18.05 14.23
N THR A 18 32.71 18.42 13.98
CA THR A 18 33.29 18.24 12.64
C THR A 18 33.37 16.75 12.31
N ALA A 19 32.77 16.35 11.20
CA ALA A 19 32.68 14.97 10.75
C ALA A 19 33.15 14.84 9.31
N GLN A 20 33.82 13.72 9.03
CA GLN A 20 34.27 13.34 7.69
C GLN A 20 33.75 11.94 7.37
N THR A 21 33.46 11.70 6.10
CA THR A 21 33.20 10.37 5.58
C THR A 21 34.11 10.09 4.39
N SER A 22 34.34 8.80 4.10
CA SER A 22 35.09 8.40 2.92
C SER A 22 34.13 8.06 1.79
N VAL A 23 34.34 8.67 0.62
CA VAL A 23 33.57 8.40 -0.60
C VAL A 23 34.50 7.84 -1.67
N LEU A 24 33.98 6.93 -2.50
CA LEU A 24 34.67 6.41 -3.67
C LEU A 24 34.32 7.27 -4.89
N ILE A 25 35.33 7.83 -5.55
CA ILE A 25 35.16 8.71 -6.72
C ILE A 25 35.69 7.98 -7.95
N SER A 26 34.85 7.82 -8.96
CA SER A 26 35.26 7.34 -10.28
C SER A 26 35.93 8.47 -11.06
N SER A 27 37.21 8.31 -11.39
CA SER A 27 37.91 9.24 -12.28
C SER A 27 37.36 9.11 -13.70
N ALA A 28 37.39 10.19 -14.47
CA ALA A 28 37.12 10.18 -15.92
C ALA A 28 38.05 9.23 -16.71
N ALA A 29 39.20 8.84 -16.14
CA ALA A 29 40.10 7.84 -16.73
C ALA A 29 39.64 6.39 -16.48
N GLY A 30 38.61 6.16 -15.65
CA GLY A 30 38.10 4.84 -15.26
C GLY A 30 38.45 4.36 -13.85
N PRO A 31 39.65 4.61 -13.29
CA PRO A 31 39.99 4.19 -11.93
C PRO A 31 39.14 4.87 -10.85
N VAL A 32 38.77 4.11 -9.83
CA VAL A 32 38.09 4.61 -8.62
C VAL A 32 39.12 4.90 -7.53
N PHE A 33 39.00 6.00 -6.82
CA PHE A 33 39.83 6.31 -5.65
C PHE A 33 39.00 6.81 -4.46
N PRO A 34 39.39 6.46 -3.22
CA PRO A 34 38.76 6.99 -2.03
C PRO A 34 39.19 8.44 -1.77
N ALA A 35 38.25 9.27 -1.35
CA ALA A 35 38.50 10.62 -0.86
C ALA A 35 37.78 10.85 0.47
N SER A 36 38.39 11.65 1.35
CA SER A 36 37.73 12.10 2.58
C SER A 36 37.01 13.42 2.31
N VAL A 37 35.74 13.48 2.68
CA VAL A 37 34.85 14.64 2.48
C VAL A 37 34.19 15.02 3.79
N TYR A 38 33.95 16.30 4.00
CA TYR A 38 33.30 16.80 5.20
C TYR A 38 31.79 16.74 5.06
N THR A 39 31.14 16.15 6.06
CA THR A 39 29.67 16.10 6.20
C THR A 39 29.17 16.98 7.33
N GLY A 40 30.05 17.36 8.27
CA GLY A 40 29.74 18.30 9.34
C GLY A 40 30.94 19.18 9.68
N ILE A 41 30.70 20.43 10.05
CA ILE A 41 31.71 21.40 10.48
C ILE A 41 31.24 22.10 11.74
N ASN A 42 32.09 22.06 12.77
CA ASN A 42 31.98 22.93 13.94
C ASN A 42 32.99 24.07 13.84
N THR A 43 32.50 25.30 13.70
CA THR A 43 33.36 26.48 13.47
C THR A 43 34.12 26.95 14.69
N GLN A 44 33.69 26.56 15.87
CA GLN A 44 34.40 26.85 17.12
C GLN A 44 35.67 26.01 17.24
N THR A 45 35.65 24.79 16.72
CA THR A 45 36.81 23.88 16.71
C THR A 45 37.68 24.01 15.46
N HIS A 46 37.07 24.25 14.29
CA HIS A 46 37.75 24.28 12.98
C HIS A 46 37.32 25.51 12.15
N PRO A 47 37.74 26.73 12.53
CA PRO A 47 37.34 27.97 11.86
C PRO A 47 37.80 28.08 10.40
N GLU A 48 38.87 27.38 10.01
CA GLU A 48 39.36 27.34 8.64
C GLU A 48 38.40 26.63 7.67
N LEU A 49 37.64 25.64 8.15
CA LEU A 49 36.67 24.92 7.33
C LEU A 49 35.47 25.78 6.95
N ARG A 50 35.09 26.72 7.83
CA ARG A 50 34.10 27.75 7.51
C ARG A 50 34.51 28.55 6.28
N GLN A 51 35.77 28.97 6.21
CA GLN A 51 36.26 29.76 5.09
C GLN A 51 36.22 28.95 3.78
N ARG A 52 36.62 27.68 3.84
CA ARG A 52 36.55 26.77 2.69
C ARG A 52 35.12 26.50 2.23
N LEU A 53 34.16 26.40 3.15
CA LEU A 53 32.74 26.25 2.83
C LEU A 53 32.20 27.50 2.10
N ILE A 54 32.56 28.70 2.59
CA ILE A 54 32.15 29.98 1.97
C ILE A 54 32.77 30.15 0.58
N GLU A 55 34.02 29.74 0.40
CA GLU A 55 34.73 29.82 -0.88
C GLU A 55 34.33 28.71 -1.87
N GLY A 56 33.52 27.73 -1.45
CA GLY A 56 33.16 26.58 -2.29
C GLY A 56 34.33 25.61 -2.53
N THR A 57 35.31 25.56 -1.64
CA THR A 57 36.53 24.73 -1.76
C THR A 57 36.61 23.61 -0.72
N LEU A 58 35.54 23.38 0.04
CA LEU A 58 35.52 22.43 1.16
C LEU A 58 35.65 20.98 0.68
N ASN A 59 34.80 20.55 -0.25
CA ASN A 59 34.72 19.18 -0.75
C ASN A 59 35.23 19.07 -2.19
N VAL A 60 36.27 19.85 -2.52
CA VAL A 60 36.99 19.78 -3.78
C VAL A 60 38.17 18.83 -3.63
N VAL A 61 38.22 17.78 -4.44
CA VAL A 61 39.21 16.70 -4.35
C VAL A 61 40.06 16.66 -5.62
N GLU A 62 41.39 16.61 -5.46
CA GLU A 62 42.32 16.40 -6.58
C GLU A 62 42.41 14.93 -6.98
N CYS A 63 42.34 14.65 -8.28
CA CYS A 63 42.51 13.31 -8.82
C CYS A 63 43.98 12.86 -8.67
N PRO A 64 44.27 11.71 -8.03
CA PRO A 64 45.64 11.19 -7.95
C PRO A 64 46.15 10.65 -9.30
N PHE A 65 45.24 10.39 -10.24
CA PHE A 65 45.56 9.81 -11.55
C PHE A 65 45.67 10.85 -12.66
N ASP A 66 45.12 12.05 -12.48
CA ASP A 66 45.11 13.13 -13.46
C ASP A 66 45.67 14.42 -12.82
N GLU A 67 46.95 14.70 -13.06
CA GLU A 67 47.62 15.89 -12.50
C GLU A 67 46.85 17.18 -12.85
N GLY A 68 46.41 17.89 -11.82
CA GLY A 68 45.72 19.19 -11.93
C GLY A 68 44.21 19.11 -12.16
N ARG A 69 43.60 17.92 -12.16
CA ARG A 69 42.14 17.78 -12.26
C ARG A 69 41.50 17.69 -10.88
N THR A 70 40.55 18.57 -10.62
CA THR A 70 39.75 18.57 -9.39
C THR A 70 38.31 18.13 -9.67
N TYR A 71 37.70 17.47 -8.69
CA TYR A 71 36.28 17.13 -8.66
C TYR A 71 35.62 17.92 -7.54
N ASP A 72 34.58 18.67 -7.88
CA ASP A 72 33.72 19.32 -6.90
C ASP A 72 32.57 18.37 -6.55
N LEU A 73 32.55 17.89 -5.31
CA LEU A 73 31.58 16.90 -4.87
C LEU A 73 30.39 17.60 -4.22
N ALA A 74 29.22 17.43 -4.83
CA ALA A 74 27.95 17.91 -4.30
C ALA A 74 27.54 17.07 -3.09
N ILE A 75 28.00 17.46 -1.89
CA ILE A 75 27.69 16.80 -0.63
C ILE A 75 27.10 17.83 0.32
N SER A 76 25.97 17.48 0.96
CA SER A 76 25.36 18.31 2.00
C SER A 76 26.22 18.35 3.26
N VAL A 77 26.36 19.54 3.86
CA VAL A 77 27.22 19.76 5.02
C VAL A 77 26.41 20.39 6.16
N ILE A 78 26.52 19.81 7.36
CA ILE A 78 25.98 20.40 8.59
C ILE A 78 26.96 21.44 9.10
N TYR A 79 26.50 22.68 9.25
CA TYR A 79 27.25 23.80 9.79
C TYR A 79 26.78 24.10 11.22
N HIS A 80 27.71 24.11 12.17
CA HIS A 80 27.43 24.40 13.57
C HIS A 80 28.35 25.49 14.12
N ASP A 81 27.75 26.54 14.69
CA ASP A 81 28.44 27.62 15.43
C ASP A 81 27.82 27.75 16.82
N GLU A 82 28.53 27.24 17.82
CA GLU A 82 28.10 27.24 19.23
C GLU A 82 27.96 28.67 19.80
N LYS A 83 28.84 29.59 19.39
CA LYS A 83 28.89 30.95 19.91
C LYS A 83 27.71 31.77 19.41
N ARG A 84 27.38 31.60 18.12
CA ARG A 84 26.22 32.25 17.48
C ARG A 84 24.92 31.48 17.65
N ARG A 85 24.98 30.27 18.19
CA ARG A 85 23.84 29.34 18.29
C ARG A 85 23.18 29.13 16.93
N LEU A 86 23.99 28.81 15.92
CA LEU A 86 23.52 28.49 14.57
C LEU A 86 23.75 27.01 14.28
N PHE A 87 22.70 26.35 13.83
CA PHE A 87 22.73 24.99 13.29
C PHE A 87 22.07 25.05 11.90
N VAL A 88 22.83 24.74 10.85
CA VAL A 88 22.41 24.99 9.47
C VAL A 88 22.76 23.79 8.59
N LEU A 89 21.81 23.29 7.82
CA LEU A 89 22.03 22.31 6.77
C LEU A 89 22.33 23.05 5.46
N VAL A 90 23.55 22.90 4.96
CA VAL A 90 23.99 23.50 3.69
C VAL A 90 23.91 22.46 2.59
N ILE A 91 22.98 22.64 1.66
CA ILE A 91 22.75 21.74 0.52
C ILE A 91 23.31 22.41 -0.75
N PRO A 92 24.22 21.80 -1.51
CA PRO A 92 24.65 22.36 -2.79
C PRO A 92 23.48 22.63 -3.75
N GLU A 93 23.52 23.69 -4.54
CA GLU A 93 22.44 24.05 -5.48
C GLU A 93 22.09 22.91 -6.46
N THR A 94 23.08 22.08 -6.83
CA THR A 94 22.87 20.90 -7.69
C THR A 94 21.99 19.82 -7.04
N LEU A 95 21.94 19.77 -5.71
CA LEU A 95 21.11 18.85 -4.92
C LEU A 95 19.83 19.49 -4.39
N ARG A 96 19.42 20.63 -4.96
CA ARG A 96 18.23 21.35 -4.50
C ARG A 96 16.94 20.51 -4.60
N HIS A 97 16.84 19.64 -5.59
CA HIS A 97 15.73 18.71 -5.75
C HIS A 97 15.65 17.67 -4.61
N GLU A 98 16.77 17.40 -3.92
CA GLU A 98 16.81 16.49 -2.77
C GLU A 98 16.58 17.18 -1.42
N GLU A 99 16.12 18.45 -1.39
CA GLU A 99 15.96 19.22 -0.15
C GLU A 99 15.21 18.44 0.94
N PHE A 100 14.03 17.91 0.59
CA PHE A 100 13.17 17.19 1.53
C PHE A 100 13.82 15.90 2.03
N LYS A 101 14.46 15.14 1.14
CA LYS A 101 15.19 13.91 1.48
C LYS A 101 16.31 14.18 2.48
N ARG A 102 17.14 15.21 2.23
CA ARG A 102 18.25 15.58 3.12
C ARG A 102 17.77 16.15 4.45
N ARG A 103 16.69 16.93 4.45
CA ARG A 103 16.07 17.45 5.67
C ARG A 103 15.46 16.34 6.52
N SER A 104 14.78 15.37 5.90
CA SER A 104 14.21 14.21 6.59
C SER A 104 15.30 13.38 7.24
N ALA A 105 16.37 13.06 6.50
CA ALA A 105 17.50 12.31 7.03
C ALA A 105 18.14 12.99 8.26
N LEU A 106 18.34 14.31 8.23
CA LEU A 106 18.87 15.05 9.38
C LEU A 106 17.89 15.04 10.58
N LEU A 107 16.58 15.14 10.34
CA LEU A 107 15.57 15.07 11.40
C LEU A 107 15.53 13.68 12.05
N GLU A 108 15.66 12.61 11.27
CA GLU A 108 15.78 11.25 11.80
C GLU A 108 17.04 11.07 12.65
N GLU A 109 18.18 11.59 12.18
CA GLU A 109 19.43 11.54 12.96
C GLU A 109 19.31 12.33 14.27
N LEU A 110 18.70 13.53 14.23
CA LEU A 110 18.41 14.31 15.43
C LEU A 110 17.44 13.60 16.37
N ALA A 111 16.45 12.85 15.85
CA ALA A 111 15.50 12.09 16.65
C ALA A 111 16.14 10.87 17.35
N ARG A 112 17.20 10.30 16.77
CA ARG A 112 18.01 9.24 17.40
C ARG A 112 18.92 9.76 18.51
N GLU A 113 19.13 11.07 18.59
CA GLU A 113 20.06 11.66 19.55
C GLU A 113 19.49 11.65 20.98
N ARG A 114 20.30 11.17 21.93
CA ARG A 114 19.90 11.05 23.34
C ARG A 114 20.14 12.34 24.14
N GLU A 115 20.85 13.30 23.57
CA GLU A 115 21.11 14.60 24.20
C GLU A 115 19.92 15.56 24.09
N VAL A 116 19.80 16.48 25.05
CA VAL A 116 18.75 17.51 25.01
C VAL A 116 19.05 18.49 23.89
N LEU A 117 18.27 18.45 22.81
CA LEU A 117 18.41 19.35 21.67
C LEU A 117 18.04 20.80 22.04
N PRO A 118 18.97 21.77 21.94
CA PRO A 118 18.63 23.18 22.09
C PRO A 118 17.67 23.67 20.99
N ASN A 119 16.93 24.75 21.27
CA ASN A 119 15.92 25.29 20.36
C ASN A 119 16.51 25.68 19.00
N TYR A 120 17.74 26.19 18.95
CA TYR A 120 18.39 26.57 17.70
C TYR A 120 18.79 25.36 16.83
N VAL A 121 18.93 24.17 17.44
CA VAL A 121 19.16 22.91 16.72
C VAL A 121 17.83 22.32 16.25
N ARG A 122 16.78 22.39 17.07
CA ARG A 122 15.41 21.96 16.68
C ARG A 122 14.88 22.78 15.50
N ASN A 123 15.17 24.07 15.50
CA ASN A 123 14.76 25.03 14.47
C ASN A 123 15.92 25.34 13.50
N PHE A 124 16.65 24.32 13.07
CA PHE A 124 17.77 24.52 12.15
C PHE A 124 17.34 25.13 10.82
N HIS A 125 18.26 25.86 10.18
CA HIS A 125 18.02 26.46 8.87
C HIS A 125 18.51 25.56 7.74
N THR A 126 17.80 25.51 6.61
CA THR A 126 18.29 24.92 5.37
C THR A 126 18.67 26.04 4.40
N ILE A 127 19.86 25.97 3.81
CA ILE A 127 20.33 26.95 2.81
C ILE A 127 20.98 26.26 1.62
N PHE A 128 20.94 26.93 0.46
CA PHE A 128 21.52 26.42 -0.79
C PHE A 128 22.79 27.16 -1.24
N GLU A 129 22.96 28.39 -0.76
CA GLU A 129 24.05 29.27 -1.16
C GLU A 129 24.88 29.70 0.06
N PRO A 130 26.22 29.65 -0.02
CA PRO A 130 27.08 30.10 1.07
C PRO A 130 26.90 31.58 1.44
N ALA A 131 26.41 32.43 0.52
CA ALA A 131 26.11 33.83 0.80
C ALA A 131 25.00 34.01 1.86
N ARG A 132 24.01 33.10 1.90
CA ARG A 132 22.96 33.12 2.93
C ARG A 132 23.50 32.77 4.31
N LEU A 133 24.56 31.95 4.39
CA LEU A 133 25.21 31.63 5.65
C LEU A 133 25.79 32.88 6.32
N ILE A 134 26.44 33.74 5.54
CA ILE A 134 27.00 35.01 6.03
C ILE A 134 25.88 35.92 6.55
N ALA A 135 24.75 36.00 5.84
CA ALA A 135 23.61 36.80 6.28
C ALA A 135 23.00 36.30 7.60
N LEU A 136 22.95 34.99 7.81
CA LEU A 136 22.50 34.37 9.07
C LEU A 136 23.48 34.66 10.21
N GLU A 137 24.79 34.58 9.96
CA GLU A 137 25.81 34.92 10.95
C GLU A 137 25.74 36.39 11.37
N GLU A 138 25.62 37.31 10.41
CA GLU A 138 25.45 38.73 10.72
C GLU A 138 24.15 39.02 11.48
N ALA A 139 23.07 38.29 11.17
CA ALA A 139 21.82 38.41 11.90
C ALA A 139 21.95 37.91 13.35
N ALA A 140 22.66 36.80 13.57
CA ALA A 140 22.96 36.28 14.89
C ALA A 140 23.86 37.22 15.70
N ASP A 141 24.89 37.80 15.07
CA ASP A 141 25.78 38.78 15.69
C ASP A 141 24.99 40.05 16.11
N ARG A 142 24.09 40.56 15.25
CA ARG A 142 23.19 41.68 15.60
C ARG A 142 22.22 41.34 16.73
N ALA A 143 21.68 40.13 16.76
CA ALA A 143 20.79 39.68 17.83
C ALA A 143 21.54 39.57 19.18
N ALA A 144 22.78 39.09 19.16
CA ALA A 144 23.63 39.04 20.34
C ALA A 144 23.98 40.43 20.87
N GLU A 145 24.25 41.40 19.99
CA GLU A 145 24.49 42.81 20.35
C GLU A 145 23.22 43.49 20.91
N ALA A 146 22.06 43.21 20.33
CA ALA A 146 20.77 43.77 20.77
C ALA A 146 20.34 43.24 22.15
N GLY A 147 20.55 41.94 22.42
CA GLY A 147 20.24 41.30 23.70
C GLY A 147 21.12 41.79 24.86
N GLN A 148 22.33 42.28 24.60
CA GLN A 148 23.22 42.86 25.63
C GLN A 148 22.85 44.30 26.02
N SER A 149 22.04 45.02 25.22
CA SER A 149 21.63 46.41 25.50
C SER A 149 20.31 46.55 26.29
N GLN A 150 19.64 45.45 26.65
CA GLN A 150 18.38 45.45 27.41
C GLN A 150 18.46 44.74 28.77
N ALA A 151 19.53 44.94 29.53
CA ALA A 151 19.49 44.70 30.97
C ALA A 151 18.76 45.88 31.64
N PRO A 152 17.59 45.69 32.29
CA PRO A 152 16.90 46.77 32.97
C PRO A 152 17.73 47.22 34.17
N THR A 153 18.12 48.49 34.17
CA THR A 153 18.66 49.14 35.36
C THR A 153 17.53 49.15 36.41
N PRO A 154 17.76 48.70 37.66
CA PRO A 154 16.72 48.69 38.68
C PRO A 154 16.38 50.13 39.09
N GLN A 155 15.30 50.67 38.54
CA GLN A 155 14.65 51.90 39.01
C GLN A 155 13.53 51.52 39.99
N ASP A 156 13.88 51.60 41.27
CA ASP A 156 13.24 52.47 42.25
C ASP A 156 11.76 52.82 42.02
N SER A 157 10.86 52.18 42.77
CA SER A 157 9.55 52.76 43.11
C SER A 157 9.00 52.14 44.39
N SER A 158 9.24 52.83 45.52
CA SER A 158 8.29 52.84 46.63
C SER A 158 8.31 54.20 47.34
N GLU A 159 7.46 55.11 46.85
CA GLU A 159 6.76 56.10 47.68
C GLU A 159 5.73 55.34 48.56
N VAL A 160 5.36 55.65 49.80
CA VAL A 160 5.22 56.92 50.53
C VAL A 160 5.34 56.62 52.04
N GLY A 161 5.95 57.51 52.81
CA GLY A 161 5.86 57.47 54.27
C GLY A 161 6.55 58.65 54.97
N GLU A 162 5.89 59.81 54.93
CA GLU A 162 6.00 60.96 55.83
C GLU A 162 7.14 61.02 56.88
N ALA A 163 7.91 62.12 56.79
CA ALA A 163 8.07 63.15 57.82
C ALA A 163 9.51 63.48 58.28
N THR A 164 9.77 64.79 58.22
CA THR A 164 10.56 65.60 59.16
C THR A 164 12.07 65.76 58.94
N VAL A 165 12.37 66.97 58.49
CA VAL A 165 13.59 67.80 58.58
C VAL A 165 14.44 67.59 59.85
N ILE A 166 15.78 67.70 59.70
CA ILE A 166 16.77 68.46 60.52
C ILE A 166 18.09 67.70 60.74
N THR A 167 19.14 68.23 60.10
CA THR A 167 20.58 68.33 60.43
C THR A 167 21.29 67.43 61.49
N ALA A 168 22.53 67.09 61.11
CA ALA A 168 23.77 67.10 61.90
C ALA A 168 24.17 65.86 62.75
N VAL A 169 25.44 65.48 62.52
CA VAL A 169 26.31 64.56 63.27
C VAL A 169 26.22 64.76 64.79
N PRO A 170 26.30 63.67 65.57
CA PRO A 170 27.25 63.69 66.69
C PRO A 170 28.04 62.38 66.86
N SER A 171 29.22 62.56 67.46
CA SER A 171 30.16 61.55 67.93
C SER A 171 29.53 60.58 68.94
N ALA A 172 29.58 59.28 68.67
CA ALA A 172 29.35 58.23 69.66
C ALA A 172 30.68 57.68 70.19
N GLY A 173 30.74 57.47 71.51
CA GLY A 173 31.95 57.10 72.24
C GLY A 173 32.44 55.67 71.98
N PRO A 174 33.65 55.32 72.47
CA PRO A 174 34.37 54.09 72.13
C PRO A 174 33.74 52.76 72.58
N SER A 175 32.50 52.75 73.09
CA SER A 175 31.81 51.52 73.56
C SER A 175 30.85 50.92 72.52
N GLU A 176 30.24 51.72 71.64
CA GLU A 176 29.28 51.23 70.63
C GLU A 176 30.00 50.74 69.37
N ALA A 177 31.19 51.28 69.07
CA ALA A 177 32.02 50.80 67.97
C ALA A 177 32.58 49.39 68.20
N GLU A 178 32.87 49.00 69.46
CA GLU A 178 33.33 47.65 69.79
C GLU A 178 32.21 46.59 69.69
N GLU A 179 30.96 46.96 69.98
CA GLU A 179 29.81 46.07 69.79
C GLU A 179 29.48 45.91 68.30
N ALA A 180 29.56 46.98 67.51
CA ALA A 180 29.40 46.90 66.06
C ALA A 180 30.48 46.02 65.41
N LEU A 181 31.75 46.17 65.82
CA LEU A 181 32.84 45.32 65.32
C LEU A 181 32.69 43.86 65.73
N LYS A 182 32.16 43.57 66.94
CA LYS A 182 31.85 42.19 67.34
C LYS A 182 30.73 41.58 66.52
N ALA A 183 29.67 42.35 66.24
CA ALA A 183 28.58 41.89 65.40
C ALA A 183 29.07 41.60 63.97
N GLU A 184 29.93 42.45 63.42
CA GLU A 184 30.54 42.25 62.09
C GLU A 184 31.50 41.04 62.08
N LEU A 185 32.28 40.85 63.15
CA LEU A 185 33.15 39.68 63.32
C LEU A 185 32.35 38.37 63.40
N ASP A 186 31.21 38.37 64.10
CA ASP A 186 30.37 37.18 64.22
C ASP A 186 29.60 36.88 62.93
N ALA A 187 29.21 37.91 62.17
CA ALA A 187 28.67 37.75 60.81
C ALA A 187 29.71 37.11 59.87
N LEU A 188 30.95 37.62 59.86
CA LEU A 188 32.03 37.05 59.05
C LEU A 188 32.38 35.61 59.46
N LYS A 189 32.33 35.27 60.76
CA LYS A 189 32.51 33.88 61.19
C LYS A 189 31.41 32.96 60.68
N SER A 190 30.16 33.43 60.68
CA SER A 190 29.03 32.68 60.14
C SER A 190 29.17 32.48 58.64
N GLU A 191 29.63 33.49 57.90
CA GLU A 191 29.90 33.39 56.47
C GLU A 191 31.03 32.40 56.16
N ILE A 192 32.15 32.47 56.90
CA ILE A 192 33.25 31.52 56.76
C ILE A 192 32.81 30.08 57.10
N ALA A 193 31.92 29.91 58.08
CA ALA A 193 31.36 28.60 58.40
C ALA A 193 30.51 28.06 57.25
N GLY A 194 29.64 28.88 56.66
CA GLY A 194 28.85 28.51 55.48
C GLY A 194 29.72 28.19 54.25
N GLN A 195 30.78 28.97 54.00
CA GLN A 195 31.73 28.69 52.92
C GLN A 195 32.49 27.38 53.12
N ARG A 196 32.78 27.00 54.37
CA ARG A 196 33.43 25.71 54.68
C ARG A 196 32.49 24.54 54.43
N GLU A 197 31.23 24.67 54.82
CA GLU A 197 30.20 23.66 54.55
C GLU A 197 30.00 23.48 53.05
N SER A 198 29.88 24.57 52.27
CA SER A 198 29.76 24.48 50.81
C SER A 198 31.00 23.85 50.15
N LEU A 199 32.20 24.11 50.69
CA LEU A 199 33.43 23.49 50.19
C LEU A 199 33.51 21.99 50.52
N GLU A 200 32.98 21.58 51.67
CA GLU A 200 32.90 20.17 52.06
C GLU A 200 31.90 19.41 51.19
N GLU A 201 30.74 20.01 50.90
CA GLU A 201 29.77 19.46 49.94
C GLU A 201 30.36 19.35 48.53
N ALA A 202 31.05 20.38 48.04
CA ALA A 202 31.70 20.35 46.74
C ALA A 202 32.78 19.26 46.65
N ARG A 203 33.54 19.02 47.72
CA ARG A 203 34.51 17.91 47.79
C ARG A 203 33.83 16.55 47.75
N ALA A 204 32.74 16.37 48.51
CA ALA A 204 31.99 15.12 48.50
C ALA A 204 31.36 14.83 47.13
N GLN A 205 30.91 15.86 46.41
CA GLN A 205 30.43 15.70 45.03
C GLN A 205 31.56 15.30 44.08
N LEU A 206 32.74 15.90 44.21
CA LEU A 206 33.91 15.58 43.38
C LEU A 206 34.42 14.15 43.61
N GLU A 207 34.40 13.65 44.85
CA GLU A 207 34.73 12.26 45.17
C GLU A 207 33.74 11.26 44.53
N ARG A 208 32.43 11.58 44.53
CA ARG A 208 31.43 10.74 43.85
C ARG A 208 31.64 10.71 42.34
N ALA A 209 31.87 11.87 41.73
CA ALA A 209 32.15 11.97 40.30
C ALA A 209 33.43 11.21 39.90
N GLN A 210 34.48 11.24 40.74
CA GLN A 210 35.69 10.44 40.53
C GLN A 210 35.39 8.94 40.57
N HIS A 211 34.58 8.49 41.52
CA HIS A 211 34.22 7.07 41.62
C HIS A 211 33.33 6.59 40.46
N GLU A 212 32.40 7.44 39.99
CA GLU A 212 31.60 7.17 38.79
C GLU A 212 32.47 7.07 37.53
N LEU A 213 33.47 7.93 37.40
CA LEU A 213 34.43 7.89 36.28
C LEU A 213 35.28 6.62 36.31
N GLU A 214 35.76 6.21 37.49
CA GLU A 214 36.52 4.96 37.66
C GLU A 214 35.67 3.74 37.29
N ASN A 215 34.40 3.71 37.70
CA ASN A 215 33.48 2.63 37.31
C ASN A 215 33.24 2.61 35.79
N SER A 216 33.08 3.79 35.17
CA SER A 216 32.89 3.90 33.72
C SER A 216 34.15 3.49 32.93
N GLN A 217 35.34 3.71 33.47
CA GLN A 217 36.59 3.25 32.88
C GLN A 217 36.69 1.72 32.92
N ASN A 218 36.34 1.10 34.05
CA ASN A 218 36.33 -0.35 34.18
C ASN A 218 35.34 -1.01 33.21
N THR A 219 34.13 -0.45 33.05
CA THR A 219 33.16 -0.99 32.07
C THR A 219 33.66 -0.87 30.64
N PHE A 220 34.35 0.22 30.30
CA PHE A 220 34.91 0.40 28.97
C PHE A 220 36.07 -0.58 28.67
N GLU A 221 36.90 -0.90 29.67
CA GLU A 221 37.94 -1.92 29.53
C GLU A 221 37.31 -3.32 29.31
N GLU A 222 36.25 -3.67 30.04
CA GLU A 222 35.52 -4.93 29.85
C GLU A 222 34.89 -5.03 28.46
N GLU A 223 34.32 -3.94 27.94
CA GLU A 223 33.77 -3.86 26.58
C GLU A 223 34.86 -4.00 25.51
N GLN A 224 36.03 -3.38 25.70
CA GLN A 224 37.15 -3.54 24.77
C GLN A 224 37.66 -4.98 24.72
N GLU A 225 37.73 -5.68 25.85
CA GLU A 225 38.10 -7.09 25.89
C GLU A 225 37.05 -7.99 25.23
N ALA A 226 35.75 -7.65 25.35
CA ALA A 226 34.69 -8.36 24.65
C ALA A 226 34.81 -8.18 23.13
N ILE A 227 35.00 -6.95 22.66
CA ILE A 227 35.21 -6.65 21.22
C ILE A 227 36.44 -7.37 20.67
N ALA A 228 37.53 -7.46 21.45
CA ALA A 228 38.73 -8.19 21.04
C ALA A 228 38.45 -9.69 20.86
N ARG A 229 37.68 -10.31 21.75
CA ARG A 229 37.25 -11.71 21.65
C ARG A 229 36.35 -11.95 20.43
N ASP A 230 35.41 -11.05 20.17
CA ASP A 230 34.50 -11.17 19.03
C ASP A 230 35.26 -11.05 17.70
N ARG A 231 36.26 -10.16 17.62
CA ARG A 231 37.15 -10.06 16.45
C ARG A 231 37.95 -11.34 16.21
N GLU A 232 38.39 -12.02 17.26
CA GLU A 232 39.08 -13.31 17.14
C GLU A 232 38.14 -14.40 16.61
N GLN A 233 36.90 -14.46 17.12
CA GLN A 233 35.88 -15.39 16.63
C GLN A 233 35.52 -15.13 15.16
N LEU A 234 35.37 -13.86 14.76
CA LEU A 234 35.10 -13.50 13.37
C LEU A 234 36.24 -13.91 12.43
N ASN A 235 37.49 -13.75 12.85
CA ASN A 235 38.64 -14.21 12.06
C ASN A 235 38.66 -15.75 11.90
N GLU A 236 38.24 -16.49 12.93
CA GLU A 236 38.11 -17.95 12.85
C GLU A 236 37.01 -18.36 11.87
N VAL A 237 35.85 -17.69 11.91
CA VAL A 237 34.74 -17.92 10.97
C VAL A 237 35.18 -17.59 9.54
N ALA A 238 35.84 -16.45 9.31
CA ALA A 238 36.36 -16.07 8.00
C ALA A 238 37.32 -17.15 7.43
N SER A 239 38.22 -17.67 8.28
CA SER A 239 39.15 -18.75 7.92
C SER A 239 38.45 -20.08 7.63
N ARG A 240 37.26 -20.31 8.18
CA ARG A 240 36.43 -21.49 7.87
C ARG A 240 35.70 -21.31 6.54
N VAL A 241 35.12 -20.14 6.31
CA VAL A 241 34.45 -19.80 5.05
C VAL A 241 35.41 -19.88 3.87
N GLU A 242 36.65 -19.39 4.02
CA GLU A 242 37.67 -19.50 2.97
C GLU A 242 37.98 -20.97 2.61
N ARG A 243 38.08 -21.84 3.62
CA ARG A 243 38.28 -23.30 3.41
C ARG A 243 37.10 -23.96 2.72
N ASP A 244 35.88 -23.60 3.10
CA ASP A 244 34.67 -24.17 2.52
C ASP A 244 34.45 -23.66 1.08
N SER A 245 34.75 -22.39 0.81
CA SER A 245 34.78 -21.81 -0.55
C SER A 245 35.77 -22.54 -1.46
N ALA A 246 36.98 -22.84 -0.98
CA ALA A 246 37.96 -23.62 -1.73
C ALA A 246 37.46 -25.05 -2.06
N ARG A 247 36.74 -25.69 -1.12
CA ARG A 247 36.11 -27.01 -1.36
C ARG A 247 35.00 -26.93 -2.41
N VAL A 248 34.17 -25.90 -2.35
CA VAL A 248 33.10 -25.68 -3.34
C VAL A 248 33.70 -25.46 -4.74
N GLN A 249 34.75 -24.65 -4.86
CA GLN A 249 35.45 -24.45 -6.14
C GLN A 249 36.02 -25.76 -6.69
N GLU A 250 36.62 -26.60 -5.85
CA GLU A 250 37.10 -27.93 -6.25
C GLU A 250 35.95 -28.83 -6.76
N THR A 251 34.80 -28.84 -6.08
CA THR A 251 33.64 -29.63 -6.53
C THR A 251 33.03 -29.10 -7.83
N ARG A 252 33.01 -27.77 -8.04
CA ARG A 252 32.55 -27.16 -9.29
C ARG A 252 33.44 -27.56 -10.47
N ALA A 253 34.76 -27.47 -10.30
CA ALA A 253 35.71 -27.89 -11.32
C ALA A 253 35.51 -29.37 -11.70
N ARG A 254 35.29 -30.25 -10.70
CA ARG A 254 35.00 -31.67 -10.93
C ARG A 254 33.69 -31.90 -11.70
N LEU A 255 32.62 -31.15 -11.39
CA LEU A 255 31.35 -31.26 -12.11
C LEU A 255 31.45 -30.77 -13.55
N GLU A 256 32.26 -29.73 -13.81
CA GLU A 256 32.53 -29.24 -15.16
C GLU A 256 33.30 -30.27 -16.00
N GLU A 257 34.28 -30.96 -15.41
CA GLU A 257 34.94 -32.11 -16.04
C GLU A 257 33.97 -33.27 -16.33
N GLU A 258 33.04 -33.57 -15.42
CA GLU A 258 32.03 -34.62 -15.67
C GLU A 258 31.03 -34.22 -16.76
N ARG A 259 30.63 -32.94 -16.81
CA ARG A 259 29.72 -32.42 -17.85
C ARG A 259 30.35 -32.48 -19.23
N THR A 260 31.59 -32.02 -19.37
CA THR A 260 32.32 -32.07 -20.66
C THR A 260 32.47 -33.51 -21.13
N ARG A 261 32.76 -34.45 -20.23
CA ARG A 261 32.80 -35.88 -20.54
C ARG A 261 31.45 -36.43 -21.02
N LEU A 262 30.33 -36.05 -20.39
CA LEU A 262 28.99 -36.48 -20.81
C LEU A 262 28.59 -35.88 -22.17
N GLU A 263 29.01 -34.65 -22.46
CA GLU A 263 28.80 -34.02 -23.77
C GLU A 263 29.56 -34.76 -24.88
N GLU A 264 30.80 -35.18 -24.63
CA GLU A 264 31.56 -36.05 -25.55
C GLU A 264 30.87 -37.41 -25.76
N GLU A 265 30.37 -38.04 -24.69
CA GLU A 265 29.63 -39.32 -24.79
C GLU A 265 28.32 -39.16 -25.58
N ARG A 266 27.59 -38.05 -25.41
CA ARG A 266 26.39 -37.74 -26.20
C ARG A 266 26.72 -37.53 -27.67
N ALA A 267 27.79 -36.80 -27.99
CA ALA A 267 28.23 -36.59 -29.37
C ALA A 267 28.55 -37.93 -30.06
N MET A 268 29.24 -38.84 -29.38
CA MET A 268 29.50 -40.20 -29.88
C MET A 268 28.22 -41.00 -30.13
N LEU A 269 27.23 -40.90 -29.23
CA LEU A 269 25.94 -41.58 -29.40
C LEU A 269 25.12 -41.02 -30.58
N GLU A 270 25.14 -39.71 -30.79
CA GLU A 270 24.49 -39.09 -31.95
C GLU A 270 25.12 -39.53 -33.26
N GLU A 271 26.45 -39.59 -33.33
CA GLU A 271 27.15 -40.10 -34.50
C GLU A 271 26.79 -41.57 -34.79
N ALA A 272 26.72 -42.40 -33.76
CA ALA A 272 26.27 -43.79 -33.88
C ALA A 272 24.82 -43.90 -34.36
N ARG A 273 23.90 -43.06 -33.88
CA ARG A 273 22.50 -43.00 -34.36
C ARG A 273 22.43 -42.60 -35.83
N ARG A 274 23.19 -41.60 -36.26
CA ARG A 274 23.25 -41.19 -37.68
C ARG A 274 23.75 -42.33 -38.57
N ALA A 275 24.76 -43.06 -38.12
CA ALA A 275 25.28 -44.23 -38.85
C ALA A 275 24.21 -45.34 -39.00
N LEU A 276 23.44 -45.62 -37.95
CA LEU A 276 22.34 -46.60 -37.99
C LEU A 276 21.22 -46.17 -38.92
N GLN A 277 20.82 -44.89 -38.90
CA GLN A 277 19.78 -44.37 -39.79
C GLN A 277 20.16 -44.49 -41.27
N VAL A 278 21.43 -44.25 -41.60
CA VAL A 278 21.95 -44.47 -42.97
C VAL A 278 21.88 -45.96 -43.36
N GLN A 279 22.18 -46.88 -42.43
CA GLN A 279 22.05 -48.32 -42.70
C GLN A 279 20.58 -48.72 -42.94
N GLU A 280 19.65 -48.18 -42.15
CA GLU A 280 18.22 -48.45 -42.28
C GLU A 280 17.69 -48.00 -43.65
N LEU A 281 18.04 -46.78 -44.07
CA LEU A 281 17.68 -46.26 -45.40
C LEU A 281 18.24 -47.11 -46.54
N ASN A 282 19.47 -47.63 -46.39
CA ASN A 282 20.07 -48.53 -47.38
C ASN A 282 19.31 -49.87 -47.46
N LEU A 283 18.93 -50.45 -46.31
CA LEU A 283 18.13 -51.67 -46.26
C LEU A 283 16.73 -51.48 -46.85
N GLU A 284 16.10 -50.33 -46.60
CA GLU A 284 14.79 -49.98 -47.16
C GLU A 284 14.86 -49.84 -48.69
N GLN A 285 15.90 -49.21 -49.22
CA GLN A 285 16.12 -49.14 -50.67
C GLN A 285 16.35 -50.52 -51.31
N GLU A 286 17.09 -51.41 -50.64
CA GLU A 286 17.24 -52.80 -51.10
C GLU A 286 15.91 -53.56 -51.10
N ARG A 287 15.09 -53.37 -50.06
CA ARG A 287 13.75 -53.94 -49.98
C ARG A 287 12.84 -53.47 -51.10
N LEU A 288 12.81 -52.16 -51.37
CA LEU A 288 12.02 -51.58 -52.47
C LEU A 288 12.49 -52.10 -53.84
N ARG A 289 13.79 -52.31 -54.03
CA ARG A 289 14.33 -52.94 -55.26
C ARG A 289 13.86 -54.38 -55.42
N LEU A 290 13.81 -55.16 -54.33
CA LEU A 290 13.31 -56.53 -54.35
C LEU A 290 11.80 -56.60 -54.60
N GLU A 291 11.01 -55.68 -54.02
CA GLU A 291 9.56 -55.60 -54.23
C GLU A 291 9.20 -55.19 -55.67
N GLN A 292 9.93 -54.24 -56.26
CA GLN A 292 9.73 -53.82 -57.65
C GLN A 292 10.21 -54.86 -58.68
N GLY A 293 11.12 -55.76 -58.30
CA GLY A 293 11.58 -56.86 -59.15
C GLY A 293 10.63 -58.06 -59.22
N ALA A 294 9.61 -58.15 -58.35
CA ALA A 294 8.86 -59.38 -58.14
C ALA A 294 7.44 -59.43 -58.74
N GLN A 295 6.89 -58.34 -59.30
CA GLN A 295 5.51 -58.33 -59.79
C GLN A 295 5.40 -58.21 -61.32
N SER A 296 5.51 -59.35 -61.99
CA SER A 296 4.76 -59.62 -63.21
C SER A 296 4.08 -60.99 -63.09
N SER A 297 2.82 -60.99 -62.66
CA SER A 297 1.72 -61.79 -63.23
C SER A 297 0.55 -61.93 -62.26
N ASN A 298 -0.63 -61.73 -62.86
CA ASN A 298 -1.92 -62.33 -62.53
C ASN A 298 -2.83 -61.69 -61.45
N ALA A 299 -3.94 -61.20 -61.99
CA ALA A 299 -5.32 -61.62 -61.70
C ALA A 299 -6.19 -60.72 -60.81
N GLU A 300 -7.20 -60.19 -61.50
CA GLU A 300 -8.58 -59.88 -61.11
C GLU A 300 -9.10 -60.57 -59.83
N GLU A 301 -9.83 -59.83 -58.99
CA GLU A 301 -11.26 -60.10 -58.71
C GLU A 301 -11.91 -59.02 -57.82
N ALA A 302 -13.23 -58.89 -57.98
CA ALA A 302 -14.11 -57.86 -57.47
C ALA A 302 -14.74 -58.20 -56.09
N THR A 303 -15.34 -57.20 -55.43
CA THR A 303 -16.53 -57.19 -54.53
C THR A 303 -16.36 -56.12 -53.43
N GLN A 304 -17.36 -55.59 -52.73
CA GLN A 304 -18.74 -55.17 -52.97
C GLN A 304 -19.17 -54.41 -51.68
N VAL A 305 -19.94 -53.33 -51.86
CA VAL A 305 -20.77 -52.53 -50.92
C VAL A 305 -21.22 -53.22 -49.62
N VAL A 306 -21.29 -52.50 -48.48
CA VAL A 306 -22.46 -52.35 -47.55
C VAL A 306 -22.13 -51.38 -46.40
N THR A 307 -22.99 -50.38 -46.21
CA THR A 307 -23.18 -49.50 -45.03
C THR A 307 -24.05 -50.20 -43.99
N ASP A 308 -23.89 -49.93 -42.68
CA ASP A 308 -25.02 -50.02 -41.72
C ASP A 308 -24.75 -49.20 -40.45
N ASP A 309 -25.70 -48.31 -40.17
CA ASP A 309 -26.02 -47.72 -38.88
C ASP A 309 -26.80 -48.73 -37.99
N GLN A 310 -26.93 -48.39 -36.70
CA GLN A 310 -28.13 -48.59 -35.86
C GLN A 310 -28.11 -49.57 -34.64
N PHE A 311 -28.23 -48.92 -33.46
CA PHE A 311 -29.09 -49.24 -32.28
C PHE A 311 -28.72 -50.41 -31.33
N ILE A 312 -28.74 -50.12 -30.01
CA ILE A 312 -29.62 -50.76 -29.00
C ILE A 312 -29.75 -49.83 -27.78
N GLU A 313 -30.98 -49.76 -27.29
CA GLU A 313 -31.56 -48.92 -26.25
C GLU A 313 -31.90 -49.79 -25.00
N VAL A 314 -32.35 -49.13 -23.93
CA VAL A 314 -33.22 -49.63 -22.84
C VAL A 314 -32.58 -50.25 -21.58
N MET A 315 -32.73 -49.56 -20.43
CA MET A 315 -33.57 -49.97 -19.27
C MET A 315 -33.17 -49.20 -18.00
N ASN A 316 -34.08 -48.35 -17.52
CA ASN A 316 -34.24 -48.01 -16.10
C ASN A 316 -35.31 -48.96 -15.51
N PRO A 317 -35.31 -49.32 -14.21
CA PRO A 317 -36.30 -48.67 -13.35
C PRO A 317 -36.02 -48.60 -11.81
N ALA A 318 -36.71 -47.63 -11.19
CA ALA A 318 -37.51 -47.75 -9.94
C ALA A 318 -36.88 -47.64 -8.51
N SER A 319 -37.07 -46.44 -7.92
CA SER A 319 -37.91 -46.11 -6.73
C SER A 319 -37.70 -46.67 -5.31
N ALA A 320 -37.78 -45.70 -4.35
CA ALA A 320 -38.32 -45.71 -2.95
C ALA A 320 -37.30 -45.71 -1.78
N PRO A 321 -37.67 -45.28 -0.54
CA PRO A 321 -38.47 -44.11 -0.10
C PRO A 321 -37.83 -43.33 1.10
N THR A 322 -38.42 -42.17 1.40
CA THR A 322 -38.15 -41.25 2.53
C THR A 322 -38.49 -41.84 3.92
N PRO A 323 -37.85 -41.40 5.02
CA PRO A 323 -38.46 -41.40 6.36
C PRO A 323 -38.88 -39.98 6.82
N PRO A 324 -39.94 -39.86 7.64
CA PRO A 324 -40.58 -38.59 7.95
C PRO A 324 -40.16 -37.99 9.30
N GLY A 325 -40.22 -36.65 9.38
CA GLY A 325 -40.71 -35.90 10.52
C GLY A 325 -39.80 -35.74 11.75
N ALA A 326 -39.21 -34.56 11.90
CA ALA A 326 -39.03 -33.93 13.21
C ALA A 326 -39.24 -32.42 13.07
N ALA A 327 -40.10 -31.90 13.94
CA ALA A 327 -40.57 -30.54 13.97
C ALA A 327 -39.50 -29.55 14.47
N ALA A 328 -39.74 -28.30 14.09
CA ALA A 328 -39.28 -27.05 14.69
C ALA A 328 -38.66 -27.16 16.10
N ASP A 329 -37.46 -26.61 16.23
CA ASP A 329 -37.18 -25.72 17.35
C ASP A 329 -36.18 -24.63 16.93
N SER A 330 -36.49 -23.46 17.45
CA SER A 330 -35.94 -22.15 17.16
C SER A 330 -34.47 -22.02 17.56
N ALA A 331 -33.64 -21.46 16.67
CA ALA A 331 -32.37 -20.85 17.06
C ALA A 331 -32.10 -19.65 16.15
N GLU A 332 -32.71 -18.55 16.56
CA GLU A 332 -32.39 -17.16 16.26
C GLU A 332 -30.88 -16.94 16.42
N ARG A 333 -30.12 -17.01 15.31
CA ARG A 333 -28.74 -16.54 15.24
C ARG A 333 -28.74 -15.23 14.47
N ALA A 334 -28.34 -14.19 15.18
CA ALA A 334 -28.24 -12.81 14.75
C ALA A 334 -27.77 -12.69 13.29
N ARG A 335 -28.65 -12.19 12.44
CA ARG A 335 -28.27 -11.64 11.14
C ARG A 335 -27.31 -10.48 11.41
N ARG A 336 -26.09 -10.56 10.87
CA ARG A 336 -25.20 -9.40 10.76
C ARG A 336 -25.93 -8.35 9.92
N PRO A 337 -26.02 -7.08 10.33
CA PRO A 337 -26.51 -6.03 9.46
C PRO A 337 -25.46 -5.78 8.37
N GLU A 338 -25.86 -5.93 7.10
CA GLU A 338 -25.12 -5.35 5.98
C GLU A 338 -25.22 -3.82 6.07
N PRO A 339 -24.17 -3.06 5.67
CA PRO A 339 -24.25 -1.61 5.63
C PRO A 339 -25.25 -1.22 4.54
N SER A 340 -26.48 -0.95 4.95
CA SER A 340 -27.53 -0.45 4.09
C SER A 340 -27.12 0.88 3.45
N ARG A 341 -27.22 0.98 2.13
CA ARG A 341 -27.12 2.24 1.39
C ARG A 341 -28.32 3.11 1.81
N HIS A 342 -28.12 3.99 2.78
CA HIS A 342 -29.22 4.73 3.43
C HIS A 342 -29.69 5.90 2.54
N GLN A 343 -31.00 5.97 2.26
CA GLN A 343 -31.62 7.04 1.49
C GLN A 343 -31.81 8.28 2.36
N LEU A 344 -31.31 9.42 1.89
CA LEU A 344 -31.66 10.75 2.42
C LEU A 344 -33.15 10.97 2.22
N ALA A 345 -33.86 11.31 3.30
CA ALA A 345 -35.25 11.73 3.22
C ALA A 345 -35.34 13.24 3.49
N ARG A 346 -36.15 13.95 2.70
CA ARG A 346 -36.55 15.32 3.06
C ARG A 346 -37.34 15.25 4.35
N ALA A 347 -36.81 15.88 5.40
CA ALA A 347 -37.42 15.83 6.72
C ALA A 347 -38.79 16.52 6.70
N THR A 348 -39.84 15.85 7.18
CA THR A 348 -41.09 16.54 7.47
C THR A 348 -41.12 16.95 8.96
N PRO A 349 -41.61 18.16 9.31
CA PRO A 349 -41.65 18.63 10.70
C PRO A 349 -42.43 17.72 11.67
N ALA A 350 -43.24 16.80 11.15
CA ALA A 350 -44.01 15.84 11.93
C ALA A 350 -43.22 14.57 12.31
N GLU A 351 -42.08 14.32 11.68
CA GLU A 351 -41.21 13.15 11.90
C GLU A 351 -40.04 13.46 12.84
N LEU A 352 -39.87 14.73 13.21
CA LEU A 352 -38.89 15.14 14.20
C LEU A 352 -39.40 14.86 15.63
N PRO A 353 -38.51 14.47 16.55
CA PRO A 353 -38.85 14.32 17.96
C PRO A 353 -39.50 15.59 18.55
N GLU A 354 -40.47 15.43 19.45
CA GLU A 354 -41.00 16.56 20.22
C GLU A 354 -39.85 17.28 20.96
N ASP A 355 -39.81 18.62 20.90
CA ASP A 355 -38.75 19.51 21.42
C ASP A 355 -37.44 19.65 20.60
N PHE A 356 -37.34 19.06 19.40
CA PHE A 356 -36.12 19.14 18.57
C PHE A 356 -35.81 20.59 18.12
N ASP A 357 -36.83 21.37 17.72
CA ASP A 357 -36.69 22.77 17.30
C ASP A 357 -36.39 23.77 18.44
N ALA A 358 -36.68 23.40 19.69
CA ALA A 358 -36.44 24.27 20.84
C ALA A 358 -34.94 24.36 21.22
N VAL A 359 -34.13 23.42 20.75
CA VAL A 359 -32.71 23.25 21.08
C VAL A 359 -31.79 23.97 20.09
N ALA A 360 -32.26 24.25 18.86
CA ALA A 360 -31.52 24.97 17.83
C ALA A 360 -31.32 26.46 18.13
N GLY A 361 -31.21 26.87 19.41
CA GLY A 361 -31.16 28.24 19.92
C GLY A 361 -29.93 29.07 19.51
N GLY A 362 -29.56 29.05 18.23
CA GLY A 362 -28.44 29.74 17.63
C GLY A 362 -27.15 28.93 17.51
N GLU A 363 -27.13 27.66 17.93
CA GLU A 363 -25.95 26.79 17.84
C GLU A 363 -25.76 26.23 16.42
N LEU A 364 -24.51 26.27 15.92
CA LEU A 364 -24.15 25.78 14.59
C LEU A 364 -24.25 24.26 14.48
N VAL A 365 -24.04 23.53 15.60
CA VAL A 365 -24.09 22.07 15.69
C VAL A 365 -24.51 21.66 17.10
N PHE A 366 -25.41 20.68 17.25
CA PHE A 366 -25.77 20.11 18.55
C PHE A 366 -25.83 18.58 18.51
N VAL A 367 -25.58 17.94 19.65
CA VAL A 367 -25.63 16.47 19.82
C VAL A 367 -26.42 16.13 21.08
N ARG A 368 -27.42 15.24 20.98
CA ARG A 368 -28.28 14.85 22.10
C ARG A 368 -28.53 13.35 22.12
N GLU A 369 -28.55 12.81 23.33
CA GLU A 369 -29.00 11.44 23.59
C GLU A 369 -30.52 11.40 23.87
N SER A 370 -31.20 10.45 23.24
CA SER A 370 -32.52 9.92 23.61
C SER A 370 -32.36 8.45 24.03
N SER A 371 -33.38 7.83 24.66
CA SER A 371 -33.27 6.53 25.34
C SER A 371 -32.55 5.43 24.56
N ASP A 372 -32.68 5.43 23.23
CA ASP A 372 -32.11 4.40 22.34
C ASP A 372 -31.52 5.01 21.05
N LEU A 373 -31.34 6.34 20.97
CA LEU A 373 -30.95 7.03 19.74
C LEU A 373 -30.12 8.28 20.04
N VAL A 374 -29.02 8.45 19.31
CA VAL A 374 -28.28 9.72 19.30
C VAL A 374 -28.77 10.57 18.13
N GLN A 375 -29.00 11.84 18.42
CA GLN A 375 -29.47 12.84 17.48
C GLN A 375 -28.41 13.93 17.31
N VAL A 376 -28.10 14.26 16.07
CA VAL A 376 -27.18 15.36 15.74
C VAL A 376 -27.88 16.32 14.79
N GLY A 377 -27.82 17.60 15.10
CA GLY A 377 -28.30 18.67 14.25
C GLY A 377 -27.15 19.50 13.69
N TYR A 378 -27.13 19.73 12.38
CA TYR A 378 -26.20 20.66 11.71
C TYR A 378 -26.97 21.85 11.15
N SER A 379 -26.61 23.08 11.52
CA SER A 379 -27.19 24.30 10.95
C SER A 379 -26.31 24.82 9.81
N LEU A 380 -26.77 24.66 8.57
CA LEU A 380 -26.00 24.99 7.36
C LEU A 380 -26.64 26.12 6.55
N SER A 381 -25.85 26.73 5.66
CA SER A 381 -26.37 27.66 4.66
C SER A 381 -27.19 26.92 3.60
N ASP A 382 -28.18 27.58 3.02
CA ASP A 382 -29.06 26.97 1.99
C ASP A 382 -28.26 26.40 0.79
N GLU A 383 -27.11 27.00 0.47
CA GLU A 383 -26.20 26.52 -0.57
C GLU A 383 -25.56 25.17 -0.20
N ARG A 384 -25.06 25.02 1.04
CA ARG A 384 -24.50 23.75 1.53
C ARG A 384 -25.58 22.70 1.70
N VAL A 385 -26.78 23.08 2.15
CA VAL A 385 -27.93 22.17 2.21
C VAL A 385 -28.25 21.61 0.83
N ALA A 386 -28.24 22.44 -0.21
CA ALA A 386 -28.42 21.98 -1.59
C ALA A 386 -27.33 21.01 -2.02
N THR A 387 -26.07 21.24 -1.64
CA THR A 387 -24.96 20.30 -1.89
C THR A 387 -25.22 18.91 -1.28
N PHE A 388 -25.74 18.84 -0.05
CA PHE A 388 -26.11 17.56 0.57
C PHE A 388 -27.38 16.93 -0.04
N ASP A 389 -28.34 17.72 -0.55
CA ASP A 389 -29.56 17.22 -1.22
C ASP A 389 -29.23 16.66 -2.63
N ASP A 390 -28.27 17.29 -3.33
CA ASP A 390 -27.82 16.92 -4.68
C ASP A 390 -26.70 15.85 -4.70
N ALA A 391 -26.16 15.48 -3.54
CA ALA A 391 -25.09 14.50 -3.42
C ALA A 391 -25.52 13.10 -3.87
N ALA A 392 -24.66 12.38 -4.58
CA ALA A 392 -24.91 11.01 -4.99
C ALA A 392 -24.90 10.05 -3.78
N GLU A 393 -24.02 10.34 -2.81
CA GLU A 393 -23.91 9.56 -1.58
C GLU A 393 -23.60 10.46 -0.38
N VAL A 394 -24.23 10.18 0.76
CA VAL A 394 -23.90 10.83 2.03
C VAL A 394 -23.50 9.76 3.04
N ARG A 395 -22.31 9.90 3.63
CA ARG A 395 -21.77 8.97 4.62
C ARG A 395 -21.55 9.64 5.96
N PHE A 396 -21.76 8.83 6.99
CA PHE A 396 -21.50 9.19 8.37
C PHE A 396 -20.19 8.54 8.85
N PHE A 397 -19.40 9.29 9.60
CA PHE A 397 -18.13 8.84 10.16
C PHE A 397 -18.01 9.21 11.64
N PHE A 398 -17.50 8.26 12.43
CA PHE A 398 -16.97 8.53 13.77
C PHE A 398 -15.44 8.57 13.68
N GLN A 399 -14.85 9.70 14.01
CA GLN A 399 -13.45 9.99 13.73
C GLN A 399 -12.70 10.44 14.99
N LEU A 400 -11.39 10.26 14.96
CA LEU A 400 -10.45 10.86 15.90
C LEU A 400 -9.43 11.67 15.09
N HIS A 401 -9.52 12.98 15.20
CA HIS A 401 -8.63 13.93 14.53
C HIS A 401 -7.47 14.28 15.46
N ASP A 402 -6.24 14.33 14.92
CA ASP A 402 -5.09 14.87 15.64
C ASP A 402 -4.83 16.30 15.17
N VAL A 403 -5.15 17.29 16.01
CA VAL A 403 -4.98 18.70 15.70
C VAL A 403 -3.84 19.25 16.53
N ALA A 404 -2.67 19.43 15.90
CA ALA A 404 -1.45 19.90 16.55
C ALA A 404 -1.04 19.08 17.79
N GLY A 405 -1.20 17.75 17.74
CA GLY A 405 -0.90 16.84 18.83
C GLY A 405 -2.03 16.67 19.84
N VAL A 406 -3.24 17.19 19.54
CA VAL A 406 -4.43 17.11 20.38
C VAL A 406 -5.46 16.17 19.74
N PRO A 407 -5.70 14.97 20.33
CA PRO A 407 -6.69 14.03 19.82
C PRO A 407 -8.11 14.49 20.17
N VAL A 408 -8.93 14.75 19.14
CA VAL A 408 -10.33 15.19 19.28
C VAL A 408 -11.25 14.25 18.54
N MET A 409 -12.27 13.73 19.24
CA MET A 409 -13.30 12.89 18.63
C MET A 409 -14.31 13.76 17.88
N ALA A 410 -14.82 13.29 16.74
CA ALA A 410 -15.84 14.01 15.99
C ALA A 410 -16.84 13.07 15.31
N LEU A 411 -18.09 13.53 15.23
CA LEU A 411 -19.15 12.96 14.39
C LEU A 411 -19.19 13.75 13.08
N THR A 412 -18.81 13.12 11.98
CA THR A 412 -18.67 13.79 10.68
C THR A 412 -19.71 13.27 9.70
N LEU A 413 -20.37 14.19 8.99
CA LEU A 413 -21.27 13.90 7.88
C LEU A 413 -20.64 14.46 6.61
N ALA A 414 -20.49 13.63 5.58
CA ALA A 414 -19.85 14.02 4.33
C ALA A 414 -20.70 13.63 3.12
N ALA A 415 -20.74 14.53 2.14
CA ALA A 415 -21.41 14.37 0.86
C ALA A 415 -20.38 14.06 -0.24
N PHE A 416 -20.71 13.09 -1.09
CA PHE A 416 -19.89 12.63 -2.20
C PHE A 416 -20.68 12.68 -3.51
N ASP A 417 -19.97 12.89 -4.61
CA ASP A 417 -20.54 12.80 -5.96
C ASP A 417 -20.52 11.37 -6.52
N ASP A 418 -20.96 11.21 -7.77
CA ASP A 418 -21.01 9.91 -8.45
C ASP A 418 -19.62 9.29 -8.68
N ALA A 419 -18.55 10.10 -8.68
CA ALA A 419 -17.17 9.65 -8.80
C ALA A 419 -16.57 9.25 -7.42
N GLY A 420 -17.27 9.54 -6.33
CA GLY A 420 -16.80 9.30 -4.97
C GLY A 420 -15.91 10.43 -4.43
N ASP A 421 -15.86 11.57 -5.11
CA ASP A 421 -15.12 12.75 -4.65
C ASP A 421 -15.91 13.51 -3.60
N LEU A 422 -15.20 14.09 -2.63
CA LEU A 422 -15.80 14.83 -1.52
C LEU A 422 -16.37 16.17 -2.02
N LEU A 423 -17.69 16.34 -1.92
CA LEU A 423 -18.38 17.60 -2.23
C LEU A 423 -18.38 18.56 -1.05
N ASP A 424 -18.74 18.07 0.13
CA ASP A 424 -18.79 18.86 1.38
C ASP A 424 -18.72 17.96 2.62
N ALA A 425 -18.28 18.51 3.76
CA ALA A 425 -18.25 17.81 5.04
C ALA A 425 -18.51 18.74 6.23
N VAL A 426 -19.15 18.21 7.26
CA VAL A 426 -19.44 18.90 8.52
C VAL A 426 -19.13 17.98 9.71
N ALA A 427 -18.51 18.52 10.76
CA ALA A 427 -18.09 17.75 11.92
C ALA A 427 -18.61 18.33 13.23
N ALA A 428 -19.03 17.45 14.14
CA ALA A 428 -19.46 17.77 15.51
C ALA A 428 -18.41 17.23 16.50
N PRO A 429 -17.53 18.07 17.06
CA PRO A 429 -16.48 17.62 17.97
C PRO A 429 -17.03 17.25 19.35
N LEU A 430 -16.54 16.15 19.93
CA LEU A 430 -16.94 15.59 21.23
C LEU A 430 -15.73 15.54 22.18
N ALA A 431 -15.91 15.89 23.46
CA ALA A 431 -14.83 15.87 24.44
C ALA A 431 -14.84 14.70 25.44
N ASP A 432 -15.85 13.85 25.65
CA ASP A 432 -15.81 12.80 26.72
C ASP A 432 -15.42 13.35 28.12
N VAL A 433 -15.53 14.68 28.33
CA VAL A 433 -15.29 15.35 29.61
C VAL A 433 -16.63 15.61 30.28
N ASP A 434 -17.59 16.10 29.51
CA ASP A 434 -18.96 16.33 29.96
C ASP A 434 -19.72 15.00 30.13
N ASP A 435 -20.56 14.93 31.16
CA ASP A 435 -21.44 13.79 31.40
C ASP A 435 -22.43 13.59 30.24
N HIS A 436 -22.85 14.68 29.60
CA HIS A 436 -23.75 14.63 28.43
C HIS A 436 -23.07 13.99 27.21
N GLU A 437 -21.90 14.48 26.81
CA GLU A 437 -21.14 13.93 25.68
C GLU A 437 -20.66 12.49 25.95
N ARG A 438 -20.37 12.16 27.22
CA ARG A 438 -20.05 10.80 27.62
C ARG A 438 -21.23 9.86 27.42
N ALA A 439 -22.43 10.30 27.79
CA ALA A 439 -23.65 9.52 27.59
C ALA A 439 -23.95 9.30 26.10
N VAL A 440 -23.73 10.32 25.25
CA VAL A 440 -23.77 10.20 23.79
C VAL A 440 -22.82 9.12 23.28
N LEU A 441 -21.55 9.15 23.68
CA LEU A 441 -20.55 8.15 23.26
C LEU A 441 -20.90 6.74 23.78
N ASP A 442 -21.42 6.62 25.00
CA ASP A 442 -21.84 5.35 25.59
C ASP A 442 -23.06 4.76 24.87
N THR A 443 -23.96 5.60 24.35
CA THR A 443 -25.13 5.16 23.58
C THR A 443 -24.76 4.79 22.14
N LEU A 444 -23.89 5.58 21.47
CA LEU A 444 -23.33 5.19 20.17
C LEU A 444 -22.55 3.87 20.23
N ALA A 445 -21.82 3.63 21.31
CA ALA A 445 -21.08 2.38 21.50
C ALA A 445 -21.99 1.16 21.74
N ARG A 446 -23.21 1.35 22.27
CA ARG A 446 -24.16 0.28 22.58
C ARG A 446 -25.09 -0.06 21.41
N ASP A 447 -25.81 0.94 20.91
CA ASP A 447 -26.93 0.70 19.98
C ASP A 447 -26.54 0.93 18.51
N GLN A 448 -25.41 1.62 18.26
CA GLN A 448 -24.84 1.89 16.93
C GLN A 448 -25.80 2.59 15.95
N HIS A 449 -26.96 3.05 16.43
CA HIS A 449 -27.96 3.77 15.67
C HIS A 449 -27.85 5.28 15.90
N LEU A 450 -27.87 6.01 14.80
CA LEU A 450 -27.74 7.45 14.78
C LEU A 450 -28.79 8.05 13.84
N SER A 451 -29.42 9.12 14.31
CA SER A 451 -30.26 9.98 13.49
C SER A 451 -29.60 11.36 13.36
N LEU A 452 -29.48 11.83 12.13
CA LEU A 452 -28.88 13.11 11.78
C LEU A 452 -29.93 13.97 11.10
N VAL A 453 -29.96 15.26 11.42
CA VAL A 453 -30.83 16.23 10.75
C VAL A 453 -30.01 17.45 10.35
N ILE A 454 -30.11 17.85 9.08
CA ILE A 454 -29.55 19.10 8.59
C ILE A 454 -30.66 20.16 8.56
N TYR A 455 -30.37 21.31 9.14
CA TYR A 455 -31.23 22.49 9.17
C TYR A 455 -30.76 23.54 8.18
N GLY A 456 -31.72 24.15 7.48
CA GLY A 456 -31.50 25.34 6.67
C GLY A 456 -31.42 26.62 7.51
N LYS A 457 -31.19 27.75 6.83
CA LYS A 457 -30.95 29.06 7.48
C LYS A 457 -32.13 29.58 8.31
N ASP A 458 -33.34 29.12 8.03
CA ASP A 458 -34.57 29.45 8.77
C ASP A 458 -34.84 28.50 9.95
N ALA A 459 -33.86 27.65 10.31
CA ALA A 459 -33.98 26.57 11.27
C ALA A 459 -35.08 25.57 10.90
N SER A 460 -35.47 25.48 9.62
CA SER A 460 -36.33 24.40 9.14
C SER A 460 -35.49 23.15 8.85
N PRO A 461 -36.00 21.95 9.18
CA PRO A 461 -35.32 20.71 8.87
C PRO A 461 -35.39 20.47 7.35
N ALA A 462 -34.23 20.31 6.73
CA ALA A 462 -34.12 20.10 5.29
C ALA A 462 -33.96 18.62 4.95
N ILE A 463 -33.05 17.94 5.66
CA ILE A 463 -32.60 16.58 5.35
C ILE A 463 -32.52 15.78 6.65
N SER A 464 -33.04 14.56 6.64
CA SER A 464 -32.84 13.58 7.71
C SER A 464 -32.11 12.34 7.19
N TRP A 465 -31.18 11.84 7.99
CA TRP A 465 -30.47 10.59 7.75
C TRP A 465 -30.59 9.71 8.99
N GLU A 466 -30.81 8.41 8.78
CA GLU A 466 -30.84 7.42 9.85
C GLU A 466 -30.04 6.21 9.41
N GLY A 467 -29.10 5.78 10.24
CA GLY A 467 -28.22 4.67 9.90
C GLY A 467 -27.40 4.20 11.08
N GLY A 468 -26.60 3.16 10.84
CA GLY A 468 -25.71 2.60 11.84
C GLY A 468 -24.45 2.02 11.23
N ALA A 469 -23.39 1.97 12.02
CA ALA A 469 -22.10 1.39 11.63
C ALA A 469 -21.44 0.73 12.85
N PRO A 470 -20.60 -0.30 12.66
CA PRO A 470 -19.88 -0.97 13.75
C PRO A 470 -18.75 -0.09 14.34
N ILE A 471 -19.13 1.03 14.95
CA ILE A 471 -18.23 2.08 15.46
C ILE A 471 -17.86 1.90 16.93
N ALA A 472 -18.46 0.92 17.63
CA ALA A 472 -18.21 0.72 19.06
C ALA A 472 -16.73 0.50 19.39
N ALA A 473 -16.02 -0.26 18.55
CA ALA A 473 -14.58 -0.47 18.69
C ALA A 473 -13.78 0.81 18.42
N ASN A 474 -14.20 1.62 17.45
CA ASN A 474 -13.58 2.90 17.12
C ASN A 474 -13.76 3.91 18.27
N ILE A 475 -14.95 3.97 18.87
CA ILE A 475 -15.24 4.81 20.03
C ILE A 475 -14.36 4.42 21.21
N ALA A 476 -14.28 3.13 21.54
CA ALA A 476 -13.45 2.65 22.64
C ALA A 476 -11.98 3.03 22.45
N TRP A 477 -11.45 2.79 21.24
CA TRP A 477 -10.07 3.14 20.87
C TRP A 477 -9.82 4.66 20.94
N ALA A 478 -10.73 5.47 20.40
CA ALA A 478 -10.60 6.92 20.39
C ALA A 478 -10.64 7.52 21.81
N ARG A 479 -11.52 7.00 22.68
CA ARG A 479 -11.62 7.42 24.09
C ARG A 479 -10.36 7.09 24.88
N GLU A 480 -9.79 5.91 24.68
CA GLU A 480 -8.55 5.51 25.35
C GLU A 480 -7.42 6.48 24.99
N ARG A 481 -7.27 6.81 23.71
CA ARG A 481 -6.23 7.72 23.22
C ARG A 481 -6.43 9.16 23.70
N ALA A 482 -7.66 9.67 23.66
CA ALA A 482 -8.00 11.00 24.20
C ALA A 482 -7.75 11.08 25.71
N ARG A 483 -8.11 10.03 26.47
CA ARG A 483 -7.85 9.97 27.92
C ARG A 483 -6.36 9.92 28.24
N ALA A 484 -5.60 9.06 27.56
CA ALA A 484 -4.16 8.96 27.76
C ALA A 484 -3.45 10.30 27.53
N TRP A 485 -3.85 11.04 26.48
CA TRP A 485 -3.36 12.38 26.23
C TRP A 485 -3.71 13.36 27.37
N ARG A 486 -4.96 13.38 27.84
CA ARG A 486 -5.36 14.27 28.95
C ARG A 486 -4.62 13.97 30.24
N GLU A 487 -4.43 12.69 30.56
CA GLU A 487 -3.70 12.27 31.75
C GLU A 487 -2.22 12.72 31.67
N ALA A 488 -1.61 12.62 30.49
CA ALA A 488 -0.22 13.01 30.27
C ALA A 488 -0.01 14.55 30.28
N PHE A 489 -0.90 15.31 29.63
CA PHE A 489 -0.66 16.72 29.34
C PHE A 489 -1.52 17.72 30.13
N LYS A 490 -2.62 17.27 30.76
CA LYS A 490 -3.61 18.14 31.44
C LYS A 490 -4.03 19.37 30.60
N GLY A 491 -4.09 19.19 29.29
CA GLY A 491 -4.37 20.25 28.33
C GLY A 491 -5.87 20.48 28.11
N ASP A 492 -6.20 21.66 27.60
CA ASP A 492 -7.52 22.03 27.08
C ASP A 492 -7.57 21.69 25.57
N ASP A 493 -8.65 21.04 25.13
CA ASP A 493 -8.87 20.67 23.73
C ASP A 493 -9.77 21.66 22.96
N SER A 494 -10.20 22.74 23.62
CA SER A 494 -11.16 23.72 23.07
C SER A 494 -10.74 24.34 21.73
N GLU A 495 -9.47 24.71 21.55
CA GLU A 495 -8.97 25.27 20.28
C GLU A 495 -9.00 24.23 19.14
N ALA A 496 -8.58 23.00 19.42
CA ALA A 496 -8.61 21.90 18.46
C ALA A 496 -10.05 21.54 18.05
N ARG A 497 -10.98 21.54 19.01
CA ARG A 497 -12.42 21.35 18.74
C ARG A 497 -12.98 22.45 17.85
N ALA A 498 -12.61 23.71 18.11
CA ALA A 498 -13.05 24.83 17.29
C ALA A 498 -12.56 24.71 15.84
N ALA A 499 -11.31 24.32 15.63
CA ALA A 499 -10.74 24.11 14.29
C ALA A 499 -11.51 23.03 13.50
N ILE A 500 -11.87 21.91 14.14
CA ILE A 500 -12.68 20.84 13.52
C ILE A 500 -14.10 21.33 13.19
N ALA A 501 -14.76 22.02 14.12
CA ALA A 501 -16.10 22.55 13.89
C ALA A 501 -16.16 23.57 12.74
N LEU A 502 -15.06 24.32 12.53
CA LEU A 502 -14.91 25.28 11.44
C LEU A 502 -14.49 24.63 10.11
N GLY A 503 -14.16 23.34 10.09
CA GLY A 503 -13.65 22.65 8.91
C GLY A 503 -12.24 23.10 8.49
N GLU A 504 -11.44 23.61 9.43
CA GLU A 504 -10.04 24.02 9.19
C GLU A 504 -9.07 22.82 9.13
N VAL A 505 -9.58 21.62 9.37
CA VAL A 505 -8.86 20.36 9.39
C VAL A 505 -9.42 19.43 8.31
N GLU A 506 -8.57 18.58 7.76
CA GLU A 506 -8.96 17.57 6.78
C GLU A 506 -9.92 16.54 7.40
N LEU A 507 -11.21 16.61 7.04
CA LEU A 507 -12.25 15.81 7.69
C LEU A 507 -12.36 14.37 7.21
N VAL A 508 -12.05 14.03 5.96
CA VAL A 508 -12.39 12.70 5.39
C VAL A 508 -11.17 11.85 5.02
N GLY A 509 -9.96 12.41 5.13
CA GLY A 509 -8.72 11.73 4.76
C GLY A 509 -8.54 11.57 3.25
N GLN A 510 -7.37 11.92 2.73
CA GLN A 510 -6.96 11.80 1.33
C GLN A 510 -6.32 10.45 0.99
N MET A 511 -5.64 9.79 1.95
CA MET A 511 -4.98 8.51 1.65
C MET A 511 -6.04 7.42 1.39
N ARG A 512 -5.98 6.87 0.19
CA ARG A 512 -6.77 5.70 -0.20
C ARG A 512 -6.23 4.47 0.51
N HIS A 513 -7.13 3.56 0.90
CA HIS A 513 -6.76 2.28 1.50
C HIS A 513 -7.30 1.13 0.66
N PRO A 514 -6.61 -0.01 0.58
CA PRO A 514 -7.01 -1.13 -0.29
C PRO A 514 -8.13 -2.01 0.29
N PHE A 515 -8.64 -1.73 1.50
CA PHE A 515 -9.61 -2.58 2.21
C PHE A 515 -11.08 -2.47 1.73
N VAL A 516 -11.29 -2.11 0.47
CA VAL A 516 -12.61 -2.10 -0.19
C VAL A 516 -12.91 -3.48 -0.81
N ASP A 517 -14.19 -3.78 -0.99
CA ASP A 517 -14.68 -4.90 -1.81
C ASP A 517 -14.21 -6.32 -1.44
N GLY A 518 -14.17 -6.62 -0.14
CA GLY A 518 -13.81 -7.97 0.29
C GLY A 518 -12.39 -8.39 -0.10
N ARG A 519 -11.51 -7.44 -0.44
CA ARG A 519 -10.08 -7.70 -0.66
C ARG A 519 -9.49 -8.35 0.59
N PHE A 520 -8.69 -9.40 0.38
CA PHE A 520 -8.20 -10.29 1.43
C PHE A 520 -9.29 -11.09 2.17
N SER A 521 -10.52 -11.21 1.63
CA SER A 521 -11.53 -12.17 2.15
C SER A 521 -11.06 -13.61 2.01
N ARG A 522 -10.35 -13.90 0.92
CA ARG A 522 -9.69 -15.15 0.60
C ARG A 522 -8.23 -14.87 0.22
N ILE A 523 -7.35 -15.80 0.57
CA ILE A 523 -5.92 -15.75 0.30
C ILE A 523 -5.55 -17.20 0.01
N ASP A 524 -5.58 -17.54 -1.27
CA ASP A 524 -5.56 -18.92 -1.74
C ASP A 524 -4.19 -19.31 -2.33
N SER A 525 -3.25 -18.37 -2.45
CA SER A 525 -1.87 -18.60 -2.92
C SER A 525 -0.79 -17.98 -2.02
N ALA A 526 0.48 -18.33 -2.27
CA ALA A 526 1.62 -17.79 -1.52
C ALA A 526 1.92 -16.34 -1.94
N SER A 527 1.83 -16.02 -3.23
CA SER A 527 1.98 -14.65 -3.73
C SER A 527 0.91 -13.70 -3.18
N GLU A 528 -0.36 -14.14 -3.12
CA GLU A 528 -1.43 -13.37 -2.48
C GLU A 528 -1.16 -13.16 -0.98
N ALA A 529 -0.64 -14.19 -0.29
CA ALA A 529 -0.31 -14.10 1.12
C ALA A 529 0.86 -13.13 1.38
N LEU A 530 1.86 -13.12 0.49
CA LEU A 530 2.99 -12.18 0.52
C LEU A 530 2.51 -10.74 0.35
N LEU A 531 1.70 -10.47 -0.68
CA LEU A 531 1.12 -9.16 -0.92
C LEU A 531 0.24 -8.71 0.26
N ALA A 532 -0.63 -9.58 0.75
CA ALA A 532 -1.52 -9.28 1.88
C ALA A 532 -0.73 -8.97 3.16
N ALA A 533 0.33 -9.74 3.44
CA ALA A 533 1.20 -9.50 4.59
C ALA A 533 1.94 -8.16 4.49
N GLY A 534 2.41 -7.78 3.29
CA GLY A 534 3.01 -6.48 3.04
C GLY A 534 2.04 -5.31 3.24
N VAL A 535 0.89 -5.36 2.56
CA VAL A 535 -0.14 -4.31 2.62
C VAL A 535 -0.71 -4.16 4.03
N VAL A 536 -1.17 -5.26 4.64
CA VAL A 536 -1.76 -5.19 5.97
C VAL A 536 -0.68 -4.91 7.02
N GLY A 537 0.56 -5.35 6.82
CA GLY A 537 1.69 -5.00 7.67
C GLY A 537 1.94 -3.49 7.69
N TYR A 538 2.01 -2.85 6.52
CA TYR A 538 2.13 -1.40 6.39
C TYR A 538 1.00 -0.66 7.13
N TRP A 539 -0.25 -1.07 6.90
CA TRP A 539 -1.41 -0.44 7.54
C TRP A 539 -1.57 -0.79 9.03
N SER A 540 -0.84 -1.77 9.54
CA SER A 540 -0.86 -2.17 10.96
C SER A 540 0.08 -1.33 11.83
N ARG A 541 0.97 -0.54 11.22
CA ARG A 541 1.82 0.43 11.90
C ARG A 541 0.98 1.47 12.65
N SER A 542 1.48 1.94 13.78
CA SER A 542 0.68 2.74 14.73
C SER A 542 0.11 4.04 14.15
N GLU A 543 0.84 4.70 13.26
CA GLU A 543 0.41 5.94 12.60
C GLU A 543 -0.65 5.67 11.53
N GLN A 544 -0.45 4.62 10.73
CA GLN A 544 -1.37 4.19 9.68
C GLN A 544 -2.68 3.67 10.26
N VAL A 545 -2.64 2.93 11.37
CA VAL A 545 -3.85 2.55 12.12
C VAL A 545 -4.56 3.79 12.65
N ALA A 546 -3.81 4.74 13.23
CA ALA A 546 -4.42 5.98 13.72
C ALA A 546 -5.09 6.76 12.59
N TYR A 547 -4.49 6.81 11.40
CA TYR A 547 -5.09 7.44 10.23
C TYR A 547 -6.30 6.65 9.69
N LEU A 548 -6.18 5.34 9.54
CA LEU A 548 -7.22 4.47 8.99
C LEU A 548 -8.48 4.48 9.88
N ILE A 549 -8.30 4.40 11.19
CA ILE A 549 -9.41 4.37 12.15
C ILE A 549 -9.85 5.78 12.51
N GLY A 550 -8.92 6.71 12.68
CA GLY A 550 -9.17 8.09 13.09
C GLY A 550 -9.70 8.98 11.98
N ASN A 551 -9.04 9.01 10.82
CA ASN A 551 -9.41 9.89 9.71
C ASN A 551 -10.34 9.20 8.71
N ARG A 552 -10.07 7.95 8.34
CA ARG A 552 -10.93 7.21 7.38
C ARG A 552 -12.13 6.53 8.04
N ALA A 553 -12.21 6.54 9.38
CA ALA A 553 -13.25 5.91 10.17
C ALA A 553 -13.51 4.44 9.79
N PHE A 554 -12.48 3.75 9.32
CA PHE A 554 -12.59 2.35 8.95
C PHE A 554 -12.92 1.53 10.21
N PRO A 555 -13.83 0.53 10.15
CA PRO A 555 -14.21 -0.22 11.34
C PRO A 555 -13.03 -1.03 11.91
N LEU A 556 -12.60 -0.70 13.12
CA LEU A 556 -11.46 -1.35 13.80
C LEU A 556 -11.69 -2.85 13.99
N SER A 557 -12.93 -3.26 14.27
CA SER A 557 -13.26 -4.69 14.37
C SER A 557 -13.04 -5.42 13.05
N HIS A 558 -13.40 -4.80 11.93
CA HIS A 558 -13.20 -5.38 10.61
C HIS A 558 -11.71 -5.41 10.26
N PHE A 559 -10.97 -4.34 10.54
CA PHE A 559 -9.53 -4.32 10.32
C PHE A 559 -8.81 -5.42 11.10
N ARG A 560 -9.18 -5.63 12.37
CA ARG A 560 -8.66 -6.74 13.18
C ARG A 560 -9.00 -8.12 12.60
N GLU A 561 -10.21 -8.31 12.05
CA GLU A 561 -10.57 -9.55 11.34
C GLU A 561 -9.68 -9.78 10.11
N ILE A 562 -9.36 -8.72 9.35
CA ILE A 562 -8.43 -8.76 8.21
C ILE A 562 -7.02 -9.13 8.68
N GLN A 563 -6.47 -8.42 9.68
CA GLN A 563 -5.15 -8.69 10.25
C GLN A 563 -5.02 -10.15 10.71
N LYS A 564 -6.03 -10.64 11.43
CA LYS A 564 -6.08 -12.03 11.91
C LYS A 564 -6.08 -13.03 10.76
N ARG A 565 -6.81 -12.76 9.69
CA ARG A 565 -6.88 -13.63 8.51
C ARG A 565 -5.55 -13.66 7.77
N VAL A 566 -4.95 -12.49 7.53
CA VAL A 566 -3.64 -12.37 6.88
C VAL A 566 -2.56 -13.06 7.70
N ALA A 567 -2.49 -12.80 9.01
CA ALA A 567 -1.50 -13.46 9.89
C ALA A 567 -1.62 -14.99 9.86
N ARG A 568 -2.85 -15.53 9.85
CA ARG A 568 -3.08 -16.98 9.71
C ARG A 568 -2.61 -17.53 8.36
N GLN A 569 -2.88 -16.82 7.28
CA GLN A 569 -2.52 -17.29 5.95
C GLN A 569 -1.03 -17.15 5.70
N ALA A 570 -0.39 -16.10 6.19
CA ALA A 570 1.07 -15.99 6.20
C ALA A 570 1.71 -17.14 6.99
N LEU A 571 1.20 -17.48 8.18
CA LEU A 571 1.63 -18.66 8.94
C LEU A 571 1.41 -19.98 8.20
N ASN A 572 0.32 -20.08 7.46
CA ASN A 572 0.04 -21.25 6.63
C ASN A 572 1.09 -21.37 5.53
N TRP A 573 1.29 -20.33 4.72
CA TRP A 573 2.19 -20.34 3.56
C TRP A 573 3.68 -20.22 3.91
N GLY A 574 4.02 -19.79 5.13
CA GLY A 574 5.39 -19.53 5.54
C GLY A 574 5.91 -18.16 5.10
N ILE A 575 5.02 -17.16 5.02
CA ILE A 575 5.38 -15.79 4.64
C ILE A 575 5.83 -15.01 5.86
N ALA A 576 6.96 -14.32 5.77
CA ALA A 576 7.49 -13.47 6.83
C ALA A 576 6.49 -12.38 7.23
N LEU A 577 6.35 -12.16 8.53
CA LEU A 577 5.42 -11.16 9.09
C LEU A 577 6.21 -9.98 9.68
N GLY A 578 5.77 -8.76 9.41
CA GLY A 578 6.23 -7.56 10.11
C GLY A 578 5.87 -7.58 11.60
N ASP A 579 6.56 -6.80 12.41
CA ASP A 579 6.46 -6.81 13.88
C ASP A 579 5.03 -6.60 14.39
N GLU A 580 4.26 -5.74 13.73
CA GLU A 580 2.87 -5.45 14.09
C GLU A 580 1.97 -6.67 13.86
N LEU A 581 2.14 -7.37 12.74
CA LEU A 581 1.36 -8.59 12.45
C LEU A 581 1.81 -9.79 13.29
N GLN A 582 3.09 -9.86 13.67
CA GLN A 582 3.56 -10.84 14.65
C GLN A 582 2.87 -10.63 16.00
N GLN A 583 2.75 -9.38 16.45
CA GLN A 583 2.06 -9.06 17.70
C GLN A 583 0.58 -9.42 17.61
N VAL A 584 -0.10 -9.13 16.50
CA VAL A 584 -1.48 -9.57 16.26
C VAL A 584 -1.60 -11.10 16.33
N ALA A 585 -0.66 -11.85 15.74
CA ALA A 585 -0.68 -13.31 15.77
C ALA A 585 -0.62 -13.86 17.21
N ILE A 586 0.15 -13.20 18.09
CA ILE A 586 0.29 -13.56 19.51
C ILE A 586 -0.95 -13.15 20.30
N ASP A 587 -1.39 -11.89 20.16
CA ASP A 587 -2.52 -11.34 20.91
C ASP A 587 -3.82 -12.09 20.60
N GLU A 588 -4.02 -12.48 19.34
CA GLU A 588 -5.18 -13.27 18.88
C GLU A 588 -5.04 -14.77 19.16
N SER A 589 -3.97 -15.18 19.87
CA SER A 589 -3.67 -16.57 20.23
C SER A 589 -3.64 -17.51 19.01
N ILE A 590 -3.22 -17.01 17.84
CA ILE A 590 -2.95 -17.84 16.67
C ILE A 590 -1.69 -18.67 16.91
N ILE A 591 -0.70 -18.03 17.55
CA ILE A 591 0.55 -18.62 18.02
C ILE A 591 0.79 -18.19 19.48
N THR A 592 1.60 -18.94 20.22
CA THR A 592 1.84 -18.66 21.64
C THR A 592 2.90 -17.60 21.90
N ASP A 593 3.93 -17.55 21.07
CA ASP A 593 5.12 -16.74 21.29
C ASP A 593 5.92 -16.57 20.00
N ARG A 594 6.86 -15.62 20.02
CA ARG A 594 7.69 -15.24 18.87
C ARG A 594 8.61 -16.37 18.37
N ILE A 595 9.10 -17.23 19.26
CA ILE A 595 9.96 -18.37 18.91
C ILE A 595 9.13 -19.41 18.13
N SER A 596 7.97 -19.77 18.68
CA SER A 596 7.02 -20.69 18.03
C SER A 596 6.53 -20.15 16.68
N LEU A 597 6.33 -18.83 16.57
CA LEU A 597 5.97 -18.16 15.31
C LEU A 597 7.03 -18.38 14.24
N THR A 598 8.28 -18.03 14.54
CA THR A 598 9.39 -18.17 13.59
C THR A 598 9.59 -19.64 13.19
N GLN A 599 9.58 -20.56 14.15
CA GLN A 599 9.71 -21.99 13.86
C GLN A 599 8.60 -22.48 12.92
N ARG A 600 7.37 -22.01 13.13
CA ARG A 600 6.23 -22.35 12.27
C ARG A 600 6.39 -21.78 10.87
N LEU A 601 6.81 -20.52 10.74
CA LEU A 601 7.03 -19.86 9.46
C LEU A 601 8.12 -20.57 8.64
N LEU A 602 9.28 -20.83 9.25
CA LEU A 602 10.39 -21.54 8.61
C LEU A 602 9.97 -22.93 8.11
N ALA A 603 9.23 -23.69 8.93
CA ALA A 603 8.75 -25.02 8.55
C ALA A 603 7.74 -24.94 7.39
N SER A 604 6.74 -24.07 7.48
CA SER A 604 5.74 -23.87 6.43
C SER A 604 6.37 -23.46 5.10
N PHE A 605 7.37 -22.57 5.12
CA PHE A 605 8.02 -22.09 3.91
C PHE A 605 8.94 -23.15 3.30
N ALA A 606 9.67 -23.91 4.13
CA ALA A 606 10.45 -25.06 3.67
C ALA A 606 9.56 -26.08 2.94
N GLU A 607 8.37 -26.40 3.47
CA GLU A 607 7.40 -27.27 2.81
C GLU A 607 6.94 -26.72 1.45
N LEU A 608 6.74 -25.40 1.36
CA LEU A 608 6.37 -24.72 0.11
C LEU A 608 7.50 -24.85 -0.94
N CYS A 609 8.74 -24.55 -0.56
CA CYS A 609 9.91 -24.61 -1.47
C CYS A 609 10.24 -26.04 -1.93
N VAL A 610 9.96 -27.06 -1.11
CA VAL A 610 10.13 -28.48 -1.48
C VAL A 610 9.00 -28.99 -2.39
N GLY A 611 7.96 -28.17 -2.61
CA GLY A 611 6.84 -28.51 -3.50
C GLY A 611 5.78 -29.40 -2.85
N VAL A 612 5.69 -29.42 -1.51
CA VAL A 612 4.57 -30.06 -0.80
C VAL A 612 3.26 -29.34 -1.12
N ARG A 613 3.34 -28.05 -1.45
CA ARG A 613 2.23 -27.17 -1.85
C ARG A 613 2.58 -26.44 -3.14
N PRO A 614 1.59 -25.98 -3.92
CA PRO A 614 1.84 -25.14 -5.08
C PRO A 614 2.54 -23.86 -4.62
N ASN A 615 3.65 -23.53 -5.28
CA ASN A 615 4.42 -22.33 -5.03
C ASN A 615 4.37 -21.46 -6.30
N ASP A 616 3.73 -20.30 -6.19
CA ASP A 616 3.55 -19.31 -7.25
C ASP A 616 4.47 -18.09 -7.09
N LEU A 617 5.40 -18.13 -6.12
CA LEU A 617 6.40 -17.09 -5.93
C LEU A 617 7.52 -17.23 -6.96
N ASP A 618 7.95 -16.12 -7.54
CA ASP A 618 9.14 -16.10 -8.40
C ASP A 618 10.44 -16.32 -7.59
N PRO A 619 11.58 -16.62 -8.24
CA PRO A 619 12.84 -16.89 -7.54
C PRO A 619 13.32 -15.75 -6.64
N LEU A 620 13.07 -14.50 -7.00
CA LEU A 620 13.48 -13.33 -6.23
C LEU A 620 12.62 -13.19 -4.98
N GLN A 621 11.29 -13.25 -5.12
CA GLN A 621 10.34 -13.26 -4.00
C GLN A 621 10.61 -14.40 -3.01
N GLN A 622 10.96 -15.59 -3.52
CA GLN A 622 11.33 -16.71 -2.66
C GLN A 622 12.57 -16.39 -1.82
N TRP A 623 13.58 -15.77 -2.42
CA TRP A 623 14.79 -15.37 -1.72
C TRP A 623 14.53 -14.26 -0.70
N GLU A 624 13.80 -13.21 -1.06
CA GLU A 624 13.44 -12.11 -0.15
C GLU A 624 12.70 -12.61 1.08
N ASN A 625 11.75 -13.55 0.89
CA ASN A 625 11.05 -14.16 2.02
C ASN A 625 11.99 -15.01 2.88
N TRP A 626 12.94 -15.76 2.28
CA TRP A 626 13.96 -16.49 3.04
C TRP A 626 14.84 -15.57 3.88
N ASP A 627 15.34 -14.48 3.30
CA ASP A 627 16.16 -13.50 4.00
C ASP A 627 15.40 -12.88 5.17
N ALA A 628 14.15 -12.45 4.94
CA ALA A 628 13.29 -11.93 5.99
C ALA A 628 13.05 -12.94 7.13
N LEU A 629 12.83 -14.23 6.81
CA LEU A 629 12.66 -15.29 7.81
C LEU A 629 13.95 -15.59 8.59
N ILE A 630 15.12 -15.53 7.93
CA ILE A 630 16.41 -15.74 8.59
C ILE A 630 16.71 -14.58 9.54
N GLN A 631 16.49 -13.33 9.13
CA GLN A 631 16.61 -12.16 10.00
C GLN A 631 15.65 -12.25 11.18
N LEU A 632 14.42 -12.69 10.94
CA LEU A 632 13.43 -12.95 12.00
C LEU A 632 13.86 -14.07 12.96
N ALA A 633 14.52 -15.11 12.46
CA ALA A 633 15.06 -16.17 13.30
C ALA A 633 16.21 -15.68 14.17
N GLN A 634 17.11 -14.86 13.61
CA GLN A 634 18.20 -14.23 14.37
C GLN A 634 17.67 -13.31 15.47
N SER A 635 16.70 -12.45 15.16
CA SER A 635 16.12 -11.50 16.13
C SER A 635 15.42 -12.22 17.29
N HIS A 636 14.79 -13.37 17.02
CA HIS A 636 14.11 -14.17 18.04
C HIS A 636 15.01 -15.22 18.71
N GLY A 637 16.28 -15.32 18.34
CA GLY A 637 17.21 -16.32 18.88
C GLY A 637 16.87 -17.76 18.49
N VAL A 638 16.18 -17.94 17.36
CA VAL A 638 15.89 -19.25 16.77
C VAL A 638 17.02 -19.62 15.82
N THR A 639 17.65 -20.78 16.04
CA THR A 639 18.64 -21.31 15.09
C THR A 639 17.90 -22.13 14.03
N PRO A 640 17.91 -21.71 12.75
CA PRO A 640 17.32 -22.51 11.67
C PRO A 640 18.03 -23.86 11.55
N GLU A 641 17.30 -24.89 11.13
CA GLU A 641 17.90 -26.21 10.87
C GLU A 641 18.87 -26.13 9.67
N PRO A 642 19.94 -26.94 9.63
CA PRO A 642 20.90 -26.94 8.53
C PRO A 642 20.23 -27.10 7.15
N ASP A 643 19.28 -28.03 7.03
CA ASP A 643 18.55 -28.28 5.79
C ASP A 643 17.74 -27.06 5.33
N VAL A 644 17.24 -26.24 6.26
CA VAL A 644 16.52 -24.99 5.96
C VAL A 644 17.48 -23.93 5.42
N LEU A 645 18.69 -23.84 5.97
CA LEU A 645 19.72 -22.93 5.45
C LEU A 645 20.19 -23.35 4.05
N GLU A 646 20.33 -24.65 3.81
CA GLU A 646 20.66 -25.16 2.46
C GLU A 646 19.58 -24.80 1.43
N LEU A 647 18.30 -24.85 1.81
CA LEU A 647 17.19 -24.41 0.94
C LEU A 647 17.25 -22.90 0.64
N ALA A 648 17.55 -22.08 1.65
CA ALA A 648 17.70 -20.64 1.48
C ALA A 648 18.88 -20.29 0.56
N GLU A 649 20.04 -20.94 0.73
CA GLU A 649 21.22 -20.79 -0.16
C GLU A 649 20.90 -21.20 -1.60
N LEU A 650 20.14 -22.28 -1.79
CA LEU A 650 19.69 -22.70 -3.11
C LEU A 650 18.74 -21.67 -3.73
N SER A 651 17.86 -21.06 -2.94
CA SER A 651 16.95 -20.00 -3.39
C SER A 651 17.71 -18.75 -3.80
N LEU A 652 18.71 -18.32 -3.01
CA LEU A 652 19.60 -17.20 -3.37
C LEU A 652 20.26 -17.44 -4.72
N LYS A 653 20.80 -18.65 -4.94
CA LYS A 653 21.42 -18.98 -6.21
C LYS A 653 20.43 -18.90 -7.38
N ARG A 654 19.19 -19.38 -7.19
CA ARG A 654 18.14 -19.28 -8.22
C ARG A 654 17.74 -17.84 -8.50
N ALA A 655 17.71 -16.98 -7.48
CA ALA A 655 17.44 -15.56 -7.63
C ALA A 655 18.55 -14.87 -8.45
N GLN A 656 19.82 -15.16 -8.14
CA GLN A 656 20.97 -14.65 -8.91
C GLN A 656 20.94 -15.12 -10.37
N ASP A 657 20.69 -16.42 -10.60
CA ASP A 657 20.57 -16.96 -11.96
C ASP A 657 19.39 -16.32 -12.73
N TYR A 658 18.30 -15.95 -12.03
CA TYR A 658 17.12 -15.30 -12.60
C TYR A 658 17.38 -13.82 -12.93
N GLU A 659 18.06 -13.09 -12.06
CA GLU A 659 18.49 -11.69 -12.29
C GLU A 659 19.47 -11.61 -13.46
N GLU A 660 20.47 -12.50 -13.53
CA GLU A 660 21.39 -12.59 -14.67
C GLU A 660 20.66 -12.88 -16.00
N MET A 661 19.54 -13.62 -15.95
CA MET A 661 18.71 -13.85 -17.14
C MET A 661 17.94 -12.61 -17.57
N LEU A 662 17.37 -11.85 -16.63
CA LEU A 662 16.67 -10.59 -16.92
C LEU A 662 17.64 -9.55 -17.51
N ASP A 663 18.82 -9.39 -16.91
CA ASP A 663 19.87 -8.49 -17.40
C ASP A 663 20.34 -8.88 -18.82
N ALA A 664 20.43 -10.18 -19.10
CA ALA A 664 20.82 -10.68 -20.42
C ALA A 664 19.74 -10.47 -21.50
N GLU A 665 18.46 -10.36 -21.11
CA GLU A 665 17.35 -10.03 -22.02
C GLU A 665 17.31 -8.53 -22.32
N ASP A 666 17.62 -7.68 -21.34
CA ASP A 666 17.73 -6.22 -21.51
C ASP A 666 18.93 -5.81 -22.37
N ASP A 667 20.06 -6.53 -22.31
CA ASP A 667 21.21 -6.32 -23.20
C ASP A 667 20.89 -6.61 -24.69
N SER A 668 19.75 -7.22 -25.01
CA SER A 668 19.30 -7.49 -26.38
C SER A 668 18.41 -6.40 -26.99
N VAL A 669 18.01 -5.39 -26.19
CA VAL A 669 17.20 -4.23 -26.59
C VAL A 669 17.93 -2.97 -26.12
N GLU A 670 18.66 -2.30 -27.03
CA GLU A 670 19.37 -1.05 -26.70
C GLU A 670 18.45 -0.04 -25.98
N ALA A 671 18.82 0.25 -24.74
CA ALA A 671 18.16 1.07 -23.72
C ALA A 671 17.60 2.43 -24.19
N GLU A 672 16.29 2.60 -24.01
CA GLU A 672 15.72 3.83 -23.43
C GLU A 672 15.42 3.51 -21.96
N ALA A 673 16.35 3.84 -21.07
CA ALA A 673 16.10 3.80 -19.63
C ALA A 673 15.07 4.89 -19.29
N ILE A 674 13.86 4.47 -18.95
CA ILE A 674 12.87 5.32 -18.31
C ILE A 674 13.21 5.27 -16.81
N ASP A 675 13.74 6.39 -16.29
CA ASP A 675 13.79 6.64 -14.86
C ASP A 675 12.33 6.74 -14.40
N LEU A 676 11.81 5.67 -13.79
CA LEU A 676 10.48 5.67 -13.18
C LEU A 676 10.60 6.16 -11.74
N ASP A 677 9.89 7.23 -11.42
CA ASP A 677 9.85 7.83 -10.09
C ASP A 677 9.06 6.93 -9.12
N ASP A 678 9.30 7.01 -7.80
CA ASP A 678 8.55 6.21 -6.80
C ASP A 678 7.01 6.44 -6.83
N ASP A 679 6.56 7.57 -7.40
CA ASP A 679 5.14 7.87 -7.64
C ASP A 679 4.58 7.11 -8.86
N GLU A 680 5.43 6.76 -9.84
CA GLU A 680 5.05 6.05 -11.08
C GLU A 680 4.95 4.53 -10.86
N VAL A 681 5.66 3.98 -9.86
CA VAL A 681 5.45 2.59 -9.40
C VAL A 681 4.06 2.40 -8.78
N LEU A 682 3.53 3.43 -8.12
CA LEU A 682 2.14 3.44 -7.66
C LEU A 682 1.16 3.59 -8.84
N GLU A 683 1.48 4.41 -9.85
CA GLU A 683 0.69 4.47 -11.09
C GLU A 683 0.73 3.17 -11.91
N ILE A 684 1.81 2.37 -11.87
CA ILE A 684 1.85 1.05 -12.55
C ILE A 684 0.99 0.01 -11.81
N VAL A 685 0.85 0.15 -10.48
CA VAL A 685 -0.17 -0.59 -9.71
C VAL A 685 -1.59 -0.07 -10.03
N GLU A 686 -1.73 1.20 -10.40
CA GLU A 686 -3.01 1.81 -10.84
C GLU A 686 -3.38 1.48 -12.30
N GLU A 687 -2.43 1.37 -13.24
CA GLU A 687 -2.69 0.91 -14.61
C GLU A 687 -2.86 -0.61 -14.69
N SER A 688 -2.43 -1.35 -13.66
CA SER A 688 -2.84 -2.73 -13.45
C SER A 688 -4.17 -2.87 -12.67
N GLU A 689 -4.89 -1.77 -12.40
CA GLU A 689 -6.32 -1.77 -12.06
C GLU A 689 -7.22 -2.06 -13.28
N VAL A 690 -6.67 -2.58 -14.38
CA VAL A 690 -7.47 -3.28 -15.40
C VAL A 690 -8.06 -4.54 -14.74
N ASP A 691 -9.30 -4.40 -14.26
CA ASP A 691 -10.20 -5.46 -13.82
C ASP A 691 -9.49 -6.59 -13.04
N LEU A 692 -9.21 -6.38 -11.75
CA LEU A 692 -9.05 -7.52 -10.84
C LEU A 692 -10.37 -8.30 -10.88
N ASP A 693 -10.40 -9.33 -11.73
CA ASP A 693 -11.50 -10.25 -11.96
C ASP A 693 -12.27 -10.45 -10.64
N ALA A 694 -13.43 -9.79 -10.51
CA ALA A 694 -14.34 -10.13 -9.43
C ALA A 694 -14.61 -11.62 -9.58
N MET A 695 -14.12 -12.43 -8.63
CA MET A 695 -13.98 -13.87 -8.80
C MET A 695 -15.32 -14.48 -9.23
N ILE A 696 -15.44 -14.83 -10.51
CA ILE A 696 -16.65 -15.44 -11.04
C ILE A 696 -16.67 -16.90 -10.62
N ILE A 697 -17.63 -17.24 -9.78
CA ILE A 697 -17.77 -18.57 -9.20
C ILE A 697 -18.67 -19.40 -10.11
N GLU A 698 -18.12 -20.50 -10.61
CA GLU A 698 -18.91 -21.53 -11.28
C GLU A 698 -19.68 -22.35 -10.24
N HIS A 699 -21.01 -22.33 -10.34
CA HIS A 699 -21.89 -23.10 -9.48
C HIS A 699 -22.85 -23.96 -10.29
N THR A 700 -22.69 -25.29 -10.23
CA THR A 700 -23.61 -26.23 -10.85
C THR A 700 -24.74 -26.59 -9.89
N VAL A 701 -25.97 -26.23 -10.23
CA VAL A 701 -27.16 -26.59 -9.45
C VAL A 701 -27.44 -28.08 -9.63
N PRO A 702 -27.39 -28.91 -8.56
CA PRO A 702 -27.51 -30.36 -8.70
C PRO A 702 -28.87 -30.84 -9.25
N ALA A 703 -29.91 -30.03 -9.08
CA ALA A 703 -31.26 -30.37 -9.50
C ALA A 703 -31.46 -30.27 -11.02
N SER A 704 -30.87 -29.26 -11.66
CA SER A 704 -30.97 -29.00 -13.10
C SER A 704 -29.75 -29.50 -13.87
N GLY A 705 -28.60 -29.62 -13.21
CA GLY A 705 -27.30 -29.85 -13.86
C GLY A 705 -26.76 -28.62 -14.56
N THR A 706 -27.40 -27.46 -14.38
CA THR A 706 -27.04 -26.20 -15.03
C THR A 706 -25.92 -25.53 -14.25
N THR A 707 -24.83 -25.17 -14.93
CA THR A 707 -23.77 -24.32 -14.39
C THR A 707 -24.13 -22.85 -14.56
N TYR A 708 -24.18 -22.15 -13.44
CA TYR A 708 -24.35 -20.71 -13.30
C TYR A 708 -22.99 -20.07 -12.97
N PHE A 709 -22.81 -18.82 -13.39
CA PHE A 709 -21.59 -18.03 -13.14
C PHE A 709 -21.96 -16.86 -12.24
N LEU A 710 -21.49 -16.84 -11.00
CA LEU A 710 -21.95 -15.91 -9.98
C LEU A 710 -20.85 -14.96 -9.56
N VAL A 711 -21.19 -13.70 -9.32
CA VAL A 711 -20.28 -12.70 -8.74
C VAL A 711 -20.35 -12.73 -7.20
N ASP A 712 -21.49 -13.14 -6.64
CA ASP A 712 -21.70 -13.32 -5.21
C ASP A 712 -22.31 -14.71 -4.89
N THR A 713 -21.83 -15.32 -3.81
CA THR A 713 -22.32 -16.60 -3.29
C THR A 713 -23.62 -16.51 -2.49
N THR A 714 -24.02 -15.31 -2.06
CA THR A 714 -25.21 -15.12 -1.20
C THR A 714 -26.50 -15.68 -1.81
N LEU A 715 -26.62 -15.67 -3.14
CA LEU A 715 -27.82 -16.11 -3.86
C LEU A 715 -27.81 -17.58 -4.30
N ILE A 716 -26.75 -18.34 -4.00
CA ILE A 716 -26.66 -19.77 -4.37
C ILE A 716 -27.86 -20.57 -3.84
N GLU A 717 -28.30 -20.28 -2.61
CA GLU A 717 -29.42 -20.97 -1.98
C GLU A 717 -30.78 -20.64 -2.63
N GLU A 718 -30.89 -19.48 -3.31
CA GLU A 718 -32.12 -19.05 -3.98
C GLU A 718 -32.28 -19.61 -5.39
N LEU A 719 -31.19 -20.00 -6.08
CA LEU A 719 -31.22 -20.47 -7.47
C LEU A 719 -32.25 -21.59 -7.72
N PRO A 720 -32.38 -22.64 -6.89
CA PRO A 720 -33.39 -23.69 -7.10
C PRO A 720 -34.84 -23.18 -7.01
N ALA A 721 -35.07 -22.09 -6.27
CA ALA A 721 -36.38 -21.44 -6.21
C ALA A 721 -36.62 -20.56 -7.44
N MET A 722 -35.61 -19.83 -7.91
CA MET A 722 -35.66 -19.05 -9.14
C MET A 722 -35.91 -19.92 -10.38
N GLU A 723 -35.26 -21.09 -10.46
CA GLU A 723 -35.50 -22.09 -11.51
C GLU A 723 -36.94 -22.60 -11.56
N LYS A 724 -37.73 -22.42 -10.50
CA LYS A 724 -39.16 -22.79 -10.44
C LYS A 724 -40.10 -21.60 -10.58
N ALA A 725 -39.59 -20.38 -10.48
CA ALA A 725 -40.38 -19.15 -10.59
C ALA A 725 -41.00 -19.01 -12.00
N LYS A 726 -42.08 -18.24 -12.11
CA LYS A 726 -42.69 -17.95 -13.41
C LYS A 726 -41.92 -16.82 -14.09
N ARG A 727 -41.88 -16.83 -15.43
CA ARG A 727 -41.24 -15.76 -16.24
C ARG A 727 -41.62 -14.35 -15.79
N LYS A 728 -42.89 -14.09 -15.49
CA LYS A 728 -43.36 -12.76 -15.06
C LYS A 728 -42.70 -12.30 -13.75
N ASP A 729 -42.50 -13.23 -12.81
CA ASP A 729 -41.91 -12.93 -11.50
C ASP A 729 -40.40 -12.70 -11.62
N LEU A 730 -39.74 -13.48 -12.49
CA LEU A 730 -38.33 -13.28 -12.85
C LEU A 730 -38.13 -11.93 -13.55
N HIS A 731 -38.97 -11.60 -14.53
CA HIS A 731 -38.88 -10.33 -15.24
C HIS A 731 -39.01 -9.11 -14.30
N SER A 732 -39.87 -9.17 -13.28
CA SER A 732 -39.95 -8.10 -12.27
C SER A 732 -38.69 -7.97 -11.39
N ARG A 733 -37.90 -9.04 -11.24
CA ARG A 733 -36.63 -9.02 -10.49
C ARG A 733 -35.43 -8.67 -11.37
N LEU A 734 -35.56 -8.66 -12.69
CA LEU A 734 -34.44 -8.39 -13.60
C LEU A 734 -33.89 -6.97 -13.46
N GLY A 735 -34.73 -6.01 -13.03
CA GLY A 735 -34.31 -4.64 -12.72
C GLY A 735 -33.76 -4.43 -11.31
N ASP A 736 -33.72 -5.47 -10.47
CA ASP A 736 -33.18 -5.40 -9.11
C ASP A 736 -31.66 -5.66 -9.14
N PRO A 737 -30.82 -4.71 -8.71
CA PRO A 737 -29.38 -4.92 -8.66
C PRO A 737 -28.96 -6.14 -7.83
N ALA A 738 -29.70 -6.48 -6.77
CA ALA A 738 -29.35 -7.55 -5.82
C ALA A 738 -29.72 -8.98 -6.30
N GLY A 739 -29.59 -9.25 -7.60
CA GLY A 739 -29.89 -10.59 -8.16
C GLY A 739 -30.24 -10.62 -9.64
N ARG A 740 -30.08 -9.50 -10.36
CA ARG A 740 -30.34 -9.42 -11.80
C ARG A 740 -29.53 -10.41 -12.62
N LEU A 741 -28.29 -10.71 -12.24
CA LEU A 741 -27.42 -11.65 -12.96
C LEU A 741 -27.99 -13.07 -12.92
N GLU A 742 -28.36 -13.54 -11.72
CA GLU A 742 -28.94 -14.86 -11.48
C GLU A 742 -30.26 -15.00 -12.23
N VAL A 743 -31.10 -13.95 -12.14
CA VAL A 743 -32.38 -13.88 -12.85
C VAL A 743 -32.17 -13.91 -14.36
N ALA A 744 -31.21 -13.15 -14.88
CA ALA A 744 -30.85 -13.13 -16.30
C ALA A 744 -30.42 -14.53 -16.78
N GLN A 745 -29.54 -15.21 -16.05
CA GLN A 745 -29.08 -16.56 -16.39
C GLN A 745 -30.23 -17.57 -16.36
N VAL A 746 -31.12 -17.49 -15.36
CA VAL A 746 -32.32 -18.36 -15.30
C VAL A 746 -33.28 -18.07 -16.45
N LEU A 747 -33.45 -16.81 -16.84
CA LEU A 747 -34.27 -16.41 -17.99
C LEU A 747 -33.70 -16.96 -19.30
N VAL A 748 -32.39 -16.86 -19.51
CA VAL A 748 -31.70 -17.43 -20.67
C VAL A 748 -31.82 -18.96 -20.70
N GLU A 749 -31.61 -19.64 -19.57
CA GLU A 749 -31.70 -21.11 -19.51
C GLU A 749 -33.11 -21.62 -19.86
N ARG A 750 -34.14 -21.00 -19.28
CA ARG A 750 -35.50 -21.56 -19.31
C ARG A 750 -36.39 -21.01 -20.42
N TYR A 751 -36.14 -19.77 -20.83
CA TYR A 751 -37.05 -19.01 -21.70
C TYR A 751 -36.36 -18.44 -22.94
N SER A 752 -35.13 -18.85 -23.25
CA SER A 752 -34.52 -18.59 -24.55
C SER A 752 -35.32 -19.32 -25.66
N PRO A 753 -35.59 -18.68 -26.81
CA PRO A 753 -35.04 -17.39 -27.26
C PRO A 753 -35.85 -16.15 -26.82
N ASP A 754 -37.08 -16.32 -26.33
CA ASP A 754 -38.02 -15.23 -26.11
C ASP A 754 -37.57 -14.23 -25.03
N ALA A 755 -36.67 -14.61 -24.14
CA ALA A 755 -36.15 -13.75 -23.07
C ALA A 755 -34.82 -13.03 -23.43
N LEU A 756 -34.17 -13.37 -24.54
CA LEU A 756 -32.84 -12.84 -24.87
C LEU A 756 -32.83 -11.32 -25.04
N SER A 757 -33.87 -10.75 -25.69
CA SER A 757 -33.95 -9.31 -25.89
C SER A 757 -34.05 -8.55 -24.57
N GLU A 758 -34.85 -9.06 -23.62
CA GLU A 758 -35.05 -8.44 -22.30
C GLU A 758 -33.75 -8.51 -21.46
N VAL A 759 -33.07 -9.66 -21.49
CA VAL A 759 -31.81 -9.87 -20.76
C VAL A 759 -30.68 -9.00 -21.31
N LEU A 760 -30.56 -8.88 -22.63
CA LEU A 760 -29.54 -8.05 -23.26
C LEU A 760 -29.79 -6.56 -23.02
N GLU A 761 -31.04 -6.10 -23.02
CA GLU A 761 -31.37 -4.71 -22.68
C GLU A 761 -30.97 -4.37 -21.24
N GLU A 762 -31.23 -5.27 -20.28
CA GLU A 762 -30.84 -5.06 -18.88
C GLU A 762 -29.34 -5.25 -18.62
N SER A 763 -28.62 -5.95 -19.51
CA SER A 763 -27.16 -6.09 -19.43
C SER A 763 -26.41 -4.75 -19.56
N GLU A 764 -27.04 -3.73 -20.17
CA GLU A 764 -26.48 -2.37 -20.25
C GLU A 764 -26.40 -1.69 -18.86
N LYS A 765 -27.13 -2.19 -17.87
CA LYS A 765 -27.11 -1.66 -16.48
C LYS A 765 -26.24 -2.50 -15.54
N MET A 766 -25.68 -3.61 -16.02
CA MET A 766 -24.87 -4.55 -15.24
C MET A 766 -23.43 -4.04 -15.04
N SER A 767 -22.82 -4.36 -13.91
CA SER A 767 -21.39 -4.12 -13.65
C SER A 767 -20.51 -4.91 -14.64
N SER A 768 -19.22 -4.58 -14.72
CA SER A 768 -18.27 -5.31 -15.58
C SER A 768 -18.26 -6.81 -15.27
N ALA A 769 -18.17 -7.15 -13.97
CA ALA A 769 -18.20 -8.53 -13.47
C ALA A 769 -19.51 -9.28 -13.80
N GLU A 770 -20.66 -8.63 -13.65
CA GLU A 770 -21.95 -9.22 -14.01
C GLU A 770 -22.03 -9.47 -15.53
N ARG A 771 -21.50 -8.55 -16.34
CA ARG A 771 -21.45 -8.69 -17.80
C ARG A 771 -20.54 -9.85 -18.22
N ASP A 772 -19.35 -10.01 -17.62
CA ASP A 772 -18.46 -11.13 -17.90
C ASP A 772 -19.08 -12.47 -17.47
N ALA A 773 -19.69 -12.52 -16.28
CA ALA A 773 -20.38 -13.72 -15.80
C ALA A 773 -21.54 -14.14 -16.73
N LEU A 774 -22.34 -13.16 -17.19
CA LEU A 774 -23.39 -13.41 -18.17
C LEU A 774 -22.81 -13.85 -19.53
N ALA A 775 -21.70 -13.27 -19.97
CA ALA A 775 -21.00 -13.67 -21.20
C ALA A 775 -20.53 -15.13 -21.14
N ARG A 776 -19.83 -15.53 -20.07
CA ARG A 776 -19.39 -16.94 -19.85
C ARG A 776 -20.58 -17.89 -19.83
N PHE A 777 -21.69 -17.49 -19.20
CA PHE A 777 -22.92 -18.27 -19.20
C PHE A 777 -23.51 -18.46 -20.61
N MET A 778 -23.51 -17.41 -21.43
CA MET A 778 -24.01 -17.48 -22.81
C MET A 778 -23.06 -18.24 -23.74
N GLU A 779 -21.74 -18.09 -23.57
CA GLU A 779 -20.71 -18.85 -24.29
C GLU A 779 -20.86 -20.36 -24.11
N ALA A 780 -21.17 -20.82 -22.89
CA ALA A 780 -21.45 -22.23 -22.60
C ALA A 780 -22.68 -22.77 -23.36
N ARG A 781 -23.49 -21.89 -23.96
CA ARG A 781 -24.73 -22.20 -24.70
C ARG A 781 -24.67 -21.71 -26.16
N ALA A 782 -23.49 -21.36 -26.65
CA ALA A 782 -23.31 -20.67 -27.92
C ALA A 782 -24.03 -21.39 -29.08
N ASP A 783 -23.92 -22.72 -29.17
CA ASP A 783 -24.53 -23.57 -30.21
C ASP A 783 -26.06 -23.38 -30.33
N ARG A 784 -26.75 -23.10 -29.23
CA ARG A 784 -28.22 -22.95 -29.20
C ARG A 784 -28.67 -21.51 -29.44
N LEU A 785 -27.80 -20.54 -29.12
CA LEU A 785 -28.15 -19.12 -29.12
C LEU A 785 -27.78 -18.42 -30.45
N THR A 786 -26.82 -18.96 -31.21
CA THR A 786 -26.19 -18.32 -32.37
C THR A 786 -27.19 -17.68 -33.33
N ALA A 787 -28.19 -18.44 -33.81
CA ALA A 787 -29.15 -17.96 -34.82
C ALA A 787 -30.02 -16.79 -34.33
N HIS A 788 -30.29 -16.73 -33.02
CA HIS A 788 -31.09 -15.67 -32.42
C HIS A 788 -30.24 -14.42 -32.13
N LEU A 789 -29.01 -14.60 -31.65
CA LEU A 789 -28.10 -13.49 -31.35
C LEU A 789 -27.71 -12.70 -32.60
N SER A 790 -27.51 -13.36 -33.76
CA SER A 790 -27.25 -12.68 -35.03
C SER A 790 -28.39 -11.74 -35.45
N ASN A 791 -29.64 -12.01 -35.05
CA ASN A 791 -30.78 -11.15 -35.35
C ASN A 791 -30.91 -9.96 -34.36
N LEU A 792 -30.38 -10.09 -33.14
CA LEU A 792 -30.44 -9.06 -32.10
C LEU A 792 -29.25 -8.08 -32.17
N LEU A 793 -28.13 -8.51 -32.74
CA LEU A 793 -26.92 -7.70 -32.87
C LEU A 793 -27.16 -6.28 -33.45
N PRO A 794 -27.94 -6.09 -34.53
CA PRO A 794 -28.13 -4.76 -35.11
C PRO A 794 -28.85 -3.74 -34.22
N THR A 795 -29.54 -4.19 -33.17
CA THR A 795 -30.32 -3.33 -32.26
C THR A 795 -29.75 -3.31 -30.85
N SER A 796 -28.61 -3.94 -30.62
CA SER A 796 -28.00 -4.08 -29.29
C SER A 796 -27.24 -2.82 -28.88
N GLY A 797 -27.17 -2.56 -27.57
CA GLY A 797 -26.26 -1.56 -27.00
C GLY A 797 -24.83 -2.07 -26.91
N ALA A 798 -23.96 -1.34 -26.22
CA ALA A 798 -22.54 -1.65 -26.13
C ALA A 798 -22.29 -2.96 -25.36
N ALA A 799 -22.86 -3.10 -24.16
CA ALA A 799 -22.67 -4.30 -23.34
C ALA A 799 -23.26 -5.55 -24.01
N ALA A 800 -24.47 -5.42 -24.56
CA ALA A 800 -25.12 -6.51 -25.28
C ALA A 800 -24.32 -6.95 -26.52
N THR A 801 -23.75 -6.01 -27.27
CA THR A 801 -22.92 -6.28 -28.45
C THR A 801 -21.70 -7.12 -28.08
N LEU A 802 -21.01 -6.76 -26.99
CA LEU A 802 -19.84 -7.48 -26.51
C LEU A 802 -20.19 -8.92 -26.07
N ILE A 803 -21.26 -9.10 -25.28
CA ILE A 803 -21.75 -10.42 -24.84
C ILE A 803 -22.13 -11.29 -26.06
N ILE A 804 -22.83 -10.70 -27.04
CA ILE A 804 -23.16 -11.36 -28.30
C ILE A 804 -21.88 -11.75 -29.05
N ALA A 805 -20.92 -10.83 -29.20
CA ALA A 805 -19.67 -11.06 -29.93
C ALA A 805 -18.92 -12.26 -29.36
N ARG A 806 -18.72 -12.30 -28.04
CA ARG A 806 -18.05 -13.42 -27.34
C ARG A 806 -18.76 -14.75 -27.59
N THR A 807 -20.08 -14.76 -27.49
CA THR A 807 -20.89 -15.96 -27.74
C THR A 807 -20.76 -16.43 -29.19
N LEU A 808 -20.77 -15.52 -30.17
CA LEU A 808 -20.65 -15.84 -31.59
C LEU A 808 -19.24 -16.31 -32.00
N VAL A 809 -18.21 -15.72 -31.39
CA VAL A 809 -16.81 -16.17 -31.53
C VAL A 809 -16.66 -17.58 -30.98
N LYS A 810 -17.21 -17.85 -29.78
CA LYS A 810 -17.19 -19.20 -29.18
C LYS A 810 -17.87 -20.25 -30.05
N ALA A 811 -18.97 -19.89 -30.71
CA ALA A 811 -19.67 -20.76 -31.68
C ALA A 811 -18.94 -20.88 -33.04
N GLY A 812 -17.92 -20.06 -33.33
CA GLY A 812 -17.27 -20.01 -34.64
C GLY A 812 -18.21 -19.53 -35.76
N HIS A 813 -19.19 -18.68 -35.46
CA HIS A 813 -20.22 -18.26 -36.42
C HIS A 813 -19.72 -17.15 -37.37
N ALA A 814 -18.96 -17.55 -38.40
CA ALA A 814 -18.31 -16.64 -39.34
C ALA A 814 -19.27 -15.70 -40.11
N GLU A 815 -20.56 -16.05 -40.24
CA GLU A 815 -21.56 -15.21 -40.93
C GLU A 815 -21.83 -13.88 -40.19
N ALA A 816 -21.50 -13.79 -38.89
CA ALA A 816 -21.68 -12.57 -38.10
C ALA A 816 -20.50 -11.59 -38.16
N ILE A 817 -19.34 -11.99 -38.74
CA ILE A 817 -18.13 -11.17 -38.72
C ILE A 817 -18.36 -9.79 -39.37
N ASP A 818 -19.03 -9.75 -40.53
CA ASP A 818 -19.30 -8.48 -41.23
C ASP A 818 -20.23 -7.55 -40.41
N ALA A 819 -21.13 -8.11 -39.59
CA ALA A 819 -22.01 -7.34 -38.71
C ALA A 819 -21.26 -6.82 -37.47
N LEU A 820 -20.38 -7.63 -36.88
CA LEU A 820 -19.56 -7.22 -35.72
C LEU A 820 -18.49 -6.20 -36.10
N LEU A 821 -17.87 -6.31 -37.29
CA LEU A 821 -16.96 -5.28 -37.81
C LEU A 821 -17.68 -3.95 -38.04
N LYS A 822 -18.96 -4.00 -38.42
CA LYS A 822 -19.79 -2.79 -38.52
C LYS A 822 -20.11 -2.23 -37.14
N ALA A 823 -20.39 -3.08 -36.15
CA ALA A 823 -20.64 -2.68 -34.77
C ALA A 823 -19.41 -2.02 -34.12
N LEU A 824 -18.19 -2.50 -34.42
CA LEU A 824 -16.93 -1.92 -33.96
C LEU A 824 -16.76 -0.46 -34.43
N GLY A 825 -17.28 -0.11 -35.61
CA GLY A 825 -17.30 1.26 -36.12
C GLY A 825 -18.51 2.10 -35.70
N ASP A 826 -19.48 1.52 -34.99
CA ASP A 826 -20.70 2.20 -34.54
C ASP A 826 -20.55 2.68 -33.09
N GLU A 827 -20.74 3.98 -32.87
CA GLU A 827 -20.55 4.62 -31.56
C GLU A 827 -21.47 4.07 -30.47
N HIS A 828 -22.68 3.62 -30.82
CA HIS A 828 -23.63 3.09 -29.86
C HIS A 828 -23.35 1.63 -29.50
N GLN A 829 -22.70 0.86 -30.39
CA GLN A 829 -22.51 -0.58 -30.23
C GLN A 829 -21.10 -0.95 -29.77
N ARG A 830 -20.09 -0.11 -30.05
CA ARG A 830 -18.70 -0.50 -29.82
C ARG A 830 -18.31 -0.71 -28.36
N GLY A 831 -18.90 0.05 -27.44
CA GLY A 831 -18.44 0.07 -26.04
C GLY A 831 -16.95 0.39 -25.95
N ASN A 832 -16.20 -0.44 -25.23
CA ASN A 832 -14.73 -0.41 -25.27
C ASN A 832 -14.23 -1.02 -26.59
N PRO A 833 -13.63 -0.21 -27.50
CA PRO A 833 -13.21 -0.70 -28.81
C PRO A 833 -12.07 -1.72 -28.72
N ASP A 834 -11.25 -1.66 -27.67
CA ASP A 834 -10.13 -2.59 -27.47
C ASP A 834 -10.63 -3.98 -27.11
N GLU A 835 -11.57 -4.06 -26.15
CA GLU A 835 -12.18 -5.32 -25.72
C GLU A 835 -12.92 -6.00 -26.87
N LEU A 836 -13.73 -5.26 -27.63
CA LEU A 836 -14.46 -5.80 -28.78
C LEU A 836 -13.50 -6.24 -29.90
N ALA A 837 -12.41 -5.51 -30.12
CA ALA A 837 -11.36 -5.87 -31.08
C ALA A 837 -10.63 -7.16 -30.66
N GLY A 838 -10.31 -7.31 -29.37
CA GLY A 838 -9.73 -8.52 -28.78
C GLY A 838 -10.65 -9.73 -28.92
N VAL A 839 -11.94 -9.57 -28.63
CA VAL A 839 -12.94 -10.63 -28.83
C VAL A 839 -13.03 -11.06 -30.30
N LEU A 840 -13.05 -10.09 -31.22
CA LEU A 840 -13.09 -10.37 -32.66
C LEU A 840 -11.87 -11.18 -33.13
N ALA A 841 -10.68 -10.92 -32.59
CA ALA A 841 -9.47 -11.67 -32.92
C ALA A 841 -9.61 -13.18 -32.64
N GLY A 842 -10.51 -13.59 -31.74
CA GLY A 842 -10.85 -14.99 -31.48
C GLY A 842 -11.42 -15.75 -32.69
N PHE A 843 -11.91 -15.07 -33.74
CA PHE A 843 -12.27 -15.71 -35.02
C PHE A 843 -11.05 -16.21 -35.81
N GLY A 844 -9.84 -15.76 -35.46
CA GLY A 844 -8.59 -16.15 -36.11
C GLY A 844 -8.61 -15.94 -37.63
N ASP A 845 -8.29 -16.98 -38.37
CA ASP A 845 -8.18 -16.97 -39.84
C ASP A 845 -9.46 -16.50 -40.55
N ALA A 846 -10.63 -16.76 -39.96
CA ALA A 846 -11.90 -16.34 -40.54
C ALA A 846 -12.07 -14.81 -40.56
N LEU A 847 -11.34 -14.06 -39.70
CA LEU A 847 -11.41 -12.60 -39.62
C LEU A 847 -10.60 -11.90 -40.72
N VAL A 848 -9.53 -12.52 -41.24
CA VAL A 848 -8.54 -11.87 -42.11
C VAL A 848 -9.17 -11.25 -43.36
N ASP A 849 -9.99 -12.03 -44.08
CA ASP A 849 -10.61 -11.60 -45.33
C ASP A 849 -11.71 -10.53 -45.11
N PRO A 850 -12.67 -10.72 -44.19
CA PRO A 850 -13.63 -9.68 -43.81
C PRO A 850 -12.97 -8.37 -43.34
N LEU A 851 -12.01 -8.44 -42.41
CA LEU A 851 -11.32 -7.27 -41.88
C LEU A 851 -10.54 -6.55 -42.98
N SER A 852 -9.87 -7.30 -43.87
CA SER A 852 -9.19 -6.74 -45.03
C SER A 852 -10.15 -6.03 -46.00
N ARG A 853 -11.38 -6.52 -46.17
CA ARG A 853 -12.42 -5.84 -46.96
C ARG A 853 -12.91 -4.57 -46.25
N ALA A 854 -13.15 -4.62 -44.93
CA ALA A 854 -13.58 -3.48 -44.13
C ALA A 854 -12.56 -2.34 -44.13
N ILE A 855 -11.26 -2.65 -43.96
CA ILE A 855 -10.16 -1.67 -44.03
C ILE A 855 -10.07 -1.03 -45.42
N LYS A 856 -10.32 -1.81 -46.49
CA LYS A 856 -10.34 -1.27 -47.86
C LYS A 856 -11.50 -0.30 -48.08
N SER A 857 -12.66 -0.52 -47.45
CA SER A 857 -13.79 0.41 -47.53
C SER A 857 -13.63 1.65 -46.63
N SER A 858 -13.04 1.49 -45.45
CA SER A 858 -12.90 2.53 -44.42
C SER A 858 -11.45 2.63 -43.94
N PRO A 859 -10.53 3.15 -44.79
CA PRO A 859 -9.09 3.08 -44.53
C PRO A 859 -8.58 4.03 -43.43
N GLU A 860 -9.42 4.93 -42.95
CA GLU A 860 -9.10 5.89 -41.89
C GLU A 860 -9.73 5.50 -40.55
N ASP A 861 -10.41 4.35 -40.47
CA ASP A 861 -11.00 3.85 -39.22
C ASP A 861 -9.91 3.24 -38.34
N GLU A 862 -9.66 3.87 -37.19
CA GLU A 862 -8.64 3.45 -36.23
C GLU A 862 -9.03 2.16 -35.50
N HIS A 863 -10.32 1.90 -35.30
CA HIS A 863 -10.79 0.68 -34.63
C HIS A 863 -10.56 -0.57 -35.48
N LEU A 864 -10.64 -0.45 -36.80
CA LEU A 864 -10.26 -1.54 -37.71
C LEU A 864 -8.74 -1.81 -37.67
N ALA A 865 -7.91 -0.80 -37.41
CA ALA A 865 -6.48 -1.00 -37.20
C ALA A 865 -6.20 -1.65 -35.83
N LEU A 866 -6.97 -1.31 -34.80
CA LEU A 866 -6.92 -1.94 -33.48
C LEU A 866 -7.29 -3.43 -33.54
N ALA A 867 -8.39 -3.77 -34.23
CA ALA A 867 -8.74 -5.18 -34.50
C ALA A 867 -7.65 -5.95 -35.26
N LEU A 868 -6.88 -5.25 -36.10
CA LEU A 868 -5.76 -5.86 -36.81
C LEU A 868 -4.55 -6.09 -35.90
N ALA A 869 -4.31 -5.22 -34.91
CA ALA A 869 -3.28 -5.41 -33.90
C ALA A 869 -3.59 -6.63 -33.02
N HIS A 870 -4.82 -6.72 -32.48
CA HIS A 870 -5.27 -7.88 -31.70
C HIS A 870 -5.22 -9.19 -32.49
N LEU A 871 -5.56 -9.16 -33.79
CA LEU A 871 -5.45 -10.33 -34.65
C LEU A 871 -3.99 -10.78 -34.84
N ASP A 872 -3.03 -9.86 -34.87
CA ASP A 872 -1.60 -10.20 -34.95
C ASP A 872 -1.06 -10.74 -33.62
N ALA A 873 -1.53 -10.22 -32.49
CA ALA A 873 -1.21 -10.78 -31.17
C ALA A 873 -1.72 -12.23 -31.05
N ALA A 874 -2.96 -12.49 -31.48
CA ALA A 874 -3.52 -13.84 -31.53
C ALA A 874 -2.85 -14.73 -32.60
N ARG A 875 -2.32 -14.13 -33.67
CA ARG A 875 -1.67 -14.83 -34.79
C ARG A 875 -0.47 -14.04 -35.33
N PRO A 876 0.73 -14.25 -34.74
CA PRO A 876 1.93 -13.51 -35.12
C PRO A 876 2.27 -13.66 -36.61
N GLY A 877 2.61 -12.53 -37.25
CA GLY A 877 3.00 -12.46 -38.67
C GLY A 877 1.88 -12.08 -39.64
N THR A 878 0.67 -11.83 -39.13
CA THR A 878 -0.45 -11.29 -39.89
C THR A 878 -0.12 -9.88 -40.42
N LEU A 879 0.50 -9.04 -39.59
CA LEU A 879 0.93 -7.69 -39.99
C LEU A 879 2.03 -7.70 -41.04
N ASP A 880 2.98 -8.64 -40.99
CA ASP A 880 4.04 -8.77 -42.00
C ASP A 880 3.48 -9.17 -43.36
N SER A 881 2.55 -10.13 -43.36
CA SER A 881 1.82 -10.53 -44.57
C SER A 881 1.09 -9.32 -45.19
N LEU A 882 0.34 -8.56 -44.38
CA LEU A 882 -0.42 -7.41 -44.85
C LEU A 882 0.44 -6.19 -45.21
N ALA A 883 1.60 -6.02 -44.57
CA ALA A 883 2.58 -4.99 -44.92
C ALA A 883 3.19 -5.23 -46.31
N SER A 884 3.20 -6.48 -46.78
CA SER A 884 3.62 -6.86 -48.14
C SER A 884 2.48 -6.83 -49.18
N ASP A 885 1.24 -6.56 -48.76
CA ASP A 885 0.06 -6.59 -49.65
C ASP A 885 0.13 -5.48 -50.72
N ARG A 886 -0.44 -5.77 -51.90
CA ARG A 886 -0.48 -4.82 -53.02
C ARG A 886 -1.34 -3.58 -52.71
N SER A 887 -2.31 -3.69 -51.80
CA SER A 887 -3.19 -2.60 -51.37
C SER A 887 -2.44 -1.58 -50.53
N LYS A 888 -2.49 -0.32 -50.95
CA LYS A 888 -1.94 0.81 -50.16
C LYS A 888 -2.65 0.99 -48.82
N HIS A 889 -3.96 0.70 -48.76
CA HIS A 889 -4.76 0.87 -47.55
C HIS A 889 -4.39 -0.16 -46.48
N LEU A 890 -4.23 -1.44 -46.87
CA LEU A 890 -3.81 -2.50 -45.95
C LEU A 890 -2.41 -2.25 -45.39
N ARG A 891 -1.46 -1.84 -46.23
CA ARG A 891 -0.11 -1.49 -45.77
C ARG A 891 -0.08 -0.34 -44.75
N ARG A 892 -0.97 0.65 -44.93
CA ARG A 892 -1.10 1.77 -43.98
C ARG A 892 -1.75 1.32 -42.68
N ALA A 893 -2.82 0.53 -42.75
CA ALA A 893 -3.47 -0.03 -41.57
C ALA A 893 -2.51 -0.93 -40.78
N ALA A 894 -1.75 -1.80 -41.46
CA ALA A 894 -0.74 -2.63 -40.81
C ALA A 894 0.35 -1.80 -40.11
N LYS A 895 0.78 -0.69 -40.72
CA LYS A 895 1.71 0.24 -40.07
C LYS A 895 1.10 0.89 -38.82
N ARG A 896 -0.16 1.31 -38.87
CA ARG A 896 -0.85 1.90 -37.71
C ARG A 896 -1.06 0.87 -36.60
N ALA A 897 -1.47 -0.35 -36.95
CA ALA A 897 -1.64 -1.45 -36.00
C ALA A 897 -0.34 -1.73 -35.23
N ARG A 898 0.83 -1.68 -35.90
CA ARG A 898 2.14 -1.78 -35.21
C ARG A 898 2.43 -0.63 -34.24
N GLN A 899 1.89 0.55 -34.49
CA GLN A 899 2.05 1.70 -33.59
C GLN A 899 1.08 1.67 -32.42
N LEU A 900 0.04 0.83 -32.50
CA LEU A 900 -0.92 0.62 -31.40
C LEU A 900 -0.52 -0.60 -30.54
N ALA A 901 0.29 -1.51 -31.09
CA ALA A 901 0.71 -2.75 -30.44
C ALA A 901 2.04 -2.66 -29.68
N GLY A 902 2.80 -1.60 -29.91
CA GLY A 902 4.03 -1.30 -29.18
C GLY A 902 3.94 0.11 -28.66
#